data_AF-A0A1Q5UIV9-F1
#
_entry.id   AF-A0A1Q5UIV9-F1
#
_cell.length_a   1.000
_cell.length_b   1.000
_cell.length_c   1.000
_cell.angle_alpha   90.00
_cell.angle_beta   90.00
_cell.angle_gamma   90.00
#
_symmetry.space_group_name_H-M   'P 1'
#
loop_
_entity.id
_entity.type
_entity.pdbx_description
1 polymer ?
#
loop_
_entity_poly.entity_id
_entity_poly.type
_entity_poly.pdbx_seq_one_letter_code
_entity_poly.pdbx_strand_id
1 'polypeptide(L)'
;MTALRSPSITIYALLLLVLSISGTADQEPRFRSQKYAKGFDGPYPLQRYRSADVSGPILNYWRRSVACQDGLYTILAPRGDSVRQSGPMIVDDQGHLVWFKRYKSTYNANVYMYKGERYLTFWAGDDSVRGHGEGSYYMLNSHYEEVYNIHGANGMHGDLHEFQITRDNTALFAVYKSLPADLREIGGPKNGWIYDGLFQEVDIETNELLFQWRASEHFNLQESERDREESDGDTEDNPWDFFHINSIDKDWRGNYLVSSRYMSSLAYIDGRTGDVLWKLGGKQNSFLDMSDGVATNISWQHHARFQIKHDTNTTRRLSLFDNSSRGEGAPENTSRGLIVKINEETMTVTLVQEYWNQVPISSQSQGSMQILENGNVVLGYGYSAAWTEFTADGETLCEVHFGPQTQFHRGQVLSYRVFKQKWVGLPLTKPSVALSGSEAAVSWNGATEVVTWVLQGALPRGEESGDDSVNAVREFQNSEKIGLEFEFISAIPKSGFETIIPIPAGTVYAKLRIIALDKKGITLGVTEALDWEPEEMNNEVAVYSGEEKDDEEGGDTGEVWSASAIGIGLITVAILGFSVWLVCKIAYSRSLKNLFTREKDEHTWQRVSTGEELDELDGFSDVESRDHASDSLLKQPGE
;
A
#
# COMPACT_ATOMS: atom_id res chain seq x y z
N MET A 1 73.43 -24.20 22.96
CA MET A 1 73.32 -24.00 24.42
C MET A 1 72.50 -22.75 24.65
N THR A 2 71.18 -22.91 24.81
CA THR A 2 70.45 -22.73 26.09
C THR A 2 70.41 -21.25 26.51
N ALA A 3 69.37 -20.49 26.16
CA ALA A 3 68.02 -20.45 26.77
C ALA A 3 67.97 -19.70 28.12
N LEU A 4 67.11 -18.67 28.21
CA LEU A 4 66.18 -18.35 29.34
C LEU A 4 65.57 -16.94 29.12
N ARG A 5 64.27 -16.87 28.74
CA ARG A 5 63.10 -16.34 29.50
C ARG A 5 63.21 -14.84 29.85
N SER A 6 62.30 -13.95 29.45
CA SER A 6 60.84 -13.96 29.65
C SER A 6 60.16 -12.83 28.83
N PRO A 7 58.96 -13.01 28.25
CA PRO A 7 58.10 -11.90 27.87
C PRO A 7 57.01 -11.68 28.93
N SER A 8 56.84 -10.45 29.37
CA SER A 8 55.68 -10.01 30.14
C SER A 8 55.00 -8.89 29.37
N ILE A 9 53.66 -8.87 29.45
CA ILE A 9 52.69 -8.00 28.78
C ILE A 9 52.11 -8.64 27.51
N THR A 10 51.26 -9.64 27.73
CA THR A 10 50.16 -9.95 26.80
C THR A 10 48.89 -9.37 27.42
N ILE A 11 48.26 -8.53 26.61
CA ILE A 11 47.09 -7.71 26.86
C ILE A 11 45.87 -8.57 27.20
N TYR A 12 45.18 -8.20 28.28
CA TYR A 12 43.78 -8.52 28.52
C TYR A 12 42.93 -7.88 27.40
N ALA A 13 42.56 -8.66 26.39
CA ALA A 13 41.50 -8.32 25.44
C ALA A 13 40.95 -9.61 24.83
N LEU A 14 40.19 -10.35 25.62
CA LEU A 14 39.29 -11.39 25.12
C LEU A 14 37.95 -11.22 25.84
N LEU A 15 37.32 -10.10 25.52
CA LEU A 15 35.93 -9.80 25.82
C LEU A 15 35.32 -9.33 24.50
N LEU A 16 34.23 -10.01 24.11
CA LEU A 16 33.31 -9.66 23.03
C LEU A 16 33.82 -9.85 21.59
N LEU A 17 33.78 -11.08 21.12
CA LEU A 17 33.41 -11.35 19.72
C LEU A 17 32.77 -12.73 19.57
N VAL A 18 31.67 -12.95 20.30
CA VAL A 18 30.59 -13.77 19.76
C VAL A 18 29.67 -12.77 19.08
N LEU A 19 29.95 -12.49 17.80
CA LEU A 19 28.91 -12.06 16.89
C LEU A 19 27.98 -13.26 16.78
N SER A 20 27.02 -13.36 17.70
CA SER A 20 25.76 -14.01 17.39
C SER A 20 25.23 -13.27 16.18
N ILE A 21 25.40 -13.89 15.00
CA ILE A 21 24.57 -13.60 13.84
C ILE A 21 23.16 -13.93 14.32
N SER A 22 22.54 -12.96 14.98
CA SER A 22 21.13 -12.97 15.27
C SER A 22 20.56 -12.74 13.88
N GLY A 23 20.17 -13.82 13.19
CA GLY A 23 19.35 -13.68 12.01
C GLY A 23 18.14 -12.88 12.45
N THR A 24 18.07 -11.61 12.07
CA THR A 24 16.87 -10.82 12.32
C THR A 24 15.74 -11.55 11.58
N ALA A 25 14.65 -11.86 12.29
CA ALA A 25 13.49 -12.49 11.65
C ALA A 25 12.96 -11.57 10.55
N ASP A 26 12.79 -10.30 10.92
CA ASP A 26 12.41 -9.23 10.02
C ASP A 26 13.65 -8.63 9.34
N GLN A 27 13.50 -8.27 8.07
CA GLN A 27 14.47 -7.47 7.37
C GLN A 27 14.36 -6.01 7.81
N GLU A 28 15.50 -5.43 8.21
CA GLU A 28 15.60 -4.01 8.51
C GLU A 28 15.24 -3.15 7.29
N PRO A 29 14.50 -2.04 7.49
CA PRO A 29 14.27 -1.06 6.46
C PRO A 29 15.58 -0.56 5.85
N ARG A 30 15.52 -0.21 4.58
CA ARG A 30 16.63 0.46 3.92
C ARG A 30 16.71 1.90 4.40
N PHE A 31 17.94 2.42 4.52
CA PHE A 31 18.17 3.82 4.86
C PHE A 31 18.92 4.51 3.73
N ARG A 32 18.27 5.48 3.07
CA ARG A 32 18.82 6.22 1.93
C ARG A 32 19.39 5.32 0.84
N SER A 33 18.77 4.16 0.61
CA SER A 33 19.29 3.17 -0.34
C SER A 33 19.04 3.64 -1.77
N GLN A 34 20.12 4.01 -2.45
CA GLN A 34 20.10 4.33 -3.88
C GLN A 34 19.76 3.12 -4.74
N LYS A 35 20.08 1.90 -4.27
CA LYS A 35 19.71 0.66 -4.97
C LYS A 35 18.19 0.46 -4.95
N TYR A 36 17.59 0.64 -3.78
CA TYR A 36 16.13 0.62 -3.62
C TYR A 36 15.48 1.69 -4.48
N ALA A 37 15.92 2.94 -4.38
CA ALA A 37 15.32 4.07 -5.11
C ALA A 37 15.36 3.89 -6.64
N LYS A 38 16.34 3.14 -7.15
CA LYS A 38 16.50 2.80 -8.58
C LYS A 38 15.77 1.52 -9.01
N GLY A 39 15.15 0.79 -8.07
CA GLY A 39 14.38 -0.42 -8.35
C GLY A 39 15.20 -1.72 -8.41
N PHE A 40 16.43 -1.75 -7.90
CA PHE A 40 17.24 -2.99 -7.88
C PHE A 40 16.65 -4.07 -6.98
N ASP A 41 15.87 -3.69 -5.97
CA ASP A 41 15.20 -4.60 -5.03
C ASP A 41 13.82 -5.05 -5.57
N GLY A 42 13.47 -4.65 -6.79
CA GLY A 42 12.16 -4.85 -7.41
C GLY A 42 11.23 -3.64 -7.27
N PRO A 43 10.07 -3.67 -7.96
CA PRO A 43 9.09 -2.57 -7.94
C PRO A 43 8.31 -2.48 -6.62
N TYR A 44 8.11 -3.61 -5.94
CA TYR A 44 7.49 -3.67 -4.62
C TYR A 44 8.29 -4.62 -3.70
N PRO A 45 9.34 -4.11 -3.02
CA PRO A 45 10.18 -4.96 -2.18
C PRO A 45 9.41 -5.47 -0.96
N LEU A 46 9.32 -6.80 -0.85
CA LEU A 46 8.59 -7.51 0.20
C LEU A 46 9.52 -8.50 0.91
N GLN A 47 9.24 -8.74 2.18
CA GLN A 47 9.78 -9.85 2.97
C GLN A 47 8.71 -10.89 3.23
N ARG A 48 9.11 -12.16 3.33
CA ARG A 48 8.26 -13.28 3.73
C ARG A 48 8.67 -13.73 5.12
N TYR A 49 7.72 -14.31 5.84
CA TYR A 49 7.92 -14.82 7.19
C TYR A 49 7.93 -16.35 7.20
N ARG A 50 8.60 -16.95 8.20
CA ARG A 50 8.66 -18.41 8.36
C ARG A 50 7.38 -18.96 8.98
N SER A 51 6.83 -18.23 9.94
CA SER A 51 5.69 -18.61 10.77
C SER A 51 4.34 -18.29 10.16
N ALA A 52 4.24 -17.39 9.17
CA ALA A 52 2.97 -16.96 8.61
C ALA A 52 3.04 -16.76 7.08
N ASP A 53 1.95 -17.09 6.39
CA ASP A 53 1.79 -16.89 4.94
C ASP A 53 1.31 -15.47 4.61
N VAL A 54 2.05 -14.48 5.11
CA VAL A 54 1.87 -13.06 4.79
C VAL A 54 3.20 -12.46 4.35
N SER A 55 3.15 -11.32 3.67
CA SER A 55 4.34 -10.58 3.26
C SER A 55 4.28 -9.15 3.76
N GLY A 56 5.38 -8.71 4.39
CA GLY A 56 5.54 -7.34 4.87
C GLY A 56 6.32 -6.50 3.86
N PRO A 57 6.07 -5.18 3.77
CA PRO A 57 6.87 -4.30 2.94
C PRO A 57 8.27 -4.12 3.52
N ILE A 58 9.27 -4.02 2.64
CA ILE A 58 10.60 -3.52 3.01
C ILE A 58 10.63 -2.05 2.63
N LEU A 59 10.62 -1.17 3.62
CA LEU A 59 10.57 0.27 3.39
C LEU A 59 11.97 0.85 3.15
N ASN A 60 12.02 2.03 2.52
CA ASN A 60 13.23 2.84 2.41
C ASN A 60 13.01 4.21 3.09
N TYR A 61 13.67 4.41 4.22
CA TYR A 61 13.68 5.68 4.94
C TYR A 61 14.73 6.60 4.34
N TRP A 62 14.27 7.67 3.69
CA TRP A 62 15.14 8.73 3.20
C TRP A 62 15.54 9.71 4.31
N ARG A 63 14.58 9.99 5.19
CA ARG A 63 14.78 10.69 6.46
C ARG A 63 14.10 9.93 7.58
N ARG A 64 14.73 9.97 8.75
CA ARG A 64 14.24 9.32 9.97
C ARG A 64 14.55 10.21 11.16
N SER A 65 13.55 10.44 11.99
CA SER A 65 13.64 11.22 13.22
C SER A 65 12.88 10.50 14.32
N VAL A 66 13.40 10.57 15.55
CA VAL A 66 12.70 10.08 16.74
C VAL A 66 11.41 10.86 17.00
N ALA A 67 11.27 12.06 16.44
CA ALA A 67 10.05 12.85 16.54
C ALA A 67 8.84 12.22 15.83
N CYS A 68 9.07 11.25 14.93
CA CYS A 68 8.01 10.47 14.27
C CYS A 68 7.60 9.22 15.08
N GLN A 69 8.31 8.90 16.17
CA GLN A 69 8.01 7.76 17.05
C GLN A 69 6.99 8.19 18.11
N ASP A 70 5.76 8.40 17.66
CA ASP A 70 4.63 8.88 18.45
C ASP A 70 3.73 7.76 19.01
N GLY A 71 4.14 6.50 18.83
CA GLY A 71 3.37 5.32 19.24
C GLY A 71 2.13 5.05 18.39
N LEU A 72 2.01 5.69 17.22
CA LEU A 72 0.96 5.42 16.25
C LEU A 72 1.43 4.41 15.21
N TYR A 73 0.48 3.68 14.62
CA TYR A 73 0.72 2.80 13.49
C TYR A 73 0.46 3.54 12.17
N THR A 74 1.22 3.20 11.14
CA THR A 74 0.94 3.69 9.78
C THR A 74 -0.02 2.75 9.08
N ILE A 75 -1.12 3.29 8.58
CA ILE A 75 -2.20 2.58 7.89
C ILE A 75 -2.15 2.94 6.41
N LEU A 76 -2.17 1.93 5.55
CA LEU A 76 -2.10 2.06 4.10
C LEU A 76 -2.81 0.89 3.41
N ALA A 77 -3.09 1.04 2.11
CA ALA A 77 -3.65 -0.02 1.27
C ALA A 77 -2.84 -0.09 -0.03
N PRO A 78 -1.71 -0.82 -0.04
CA PRO A 78 -0.87 -0.94 -1.22
C PRO A 78 -1.63 -1.58 -2.39
N ARG A 79 -1.50 -0.98 -3.56
CA ARG A 79 -2.06 -1.44 -4.84
C ARG A 79 -1.19 -0.99 -6.02
N GLY A 80 -1.59 -1.36 -7.24
CA GLY A 80 -0.89 -1.05 -8.49
C GLY A 80 -0.37 -2.31 -9.17
N ASP A 81 0.16 -2.17 -10.39
CA ASP A 81 0.49 -3.28 -11.29
C ASP A 81 1.46 -4.31 -10.71
N SER A 82 2.31 -3.89 -9.77
CA SER A 82 3.32 -4.73 -9.12
C SER A 82 2.88 -5.30 -7.77
N VAL A 83 1.69 -4.91 -7.27
CA VAL A 83 1.14 -5.39 -6.01
C VAL A 83 0.25 -6.60 -6.25
N ARG A 84 0.77 -7.80 -5.97
CA ARG A 84 0.04 -9.06 -6.22
C ARG A 84 -1.04 -9.39 -5.20
N GLN A 85 -0.84 -8.93 -3.96
CA GLN A 85 -1.77 -9.13 -2.85
C GLN A 85 -2.13 -7.74 -2.34
N SER A 86 -3.29 -7.24 -2.77
CA SER A 86 -3.84 -5.99 -2.24
C SER A 86 -4.65 -6.27 -0.99
N GLY A 87 -4.71 -5.27 -0.11
CA GLY A 87 -5.38 -5.37 1.17
C GLY A 87 -5.03 -4.21 2.09
N PRO A 88 -5.85 -3.95 3.11
CA PRO A 88 -5.51 -3.02 4.17
C PRO A 88 -4.30 -3.55 4.96
N MET A 89 -3.40 -2.64 5.31
CA MET A 89 -2.13 -2.95 5.95
C MET A 89 -1.85 -1.98 7.09
N ILE A 90 -1.29 -2.52 8.17
CA ILE A 90 -0.80 -1.78 9.33
C ILE A 90 0.70 -2.06 9.46
N VAL A 91 1.50 -1.01 9.55
CA VAL A 91 2.94 -1.09 9.86
C VAL A 91 3.29 -0.29 11.09
N ASP A 92 4.30 -0.74 11.84
CA ASP A 92 4.79 -0.06 13.04
C ASP A 92 5.68 1.15 12.70
N ASP A 93 6.16 1.85 13.72
CA ASP A 93 7.01 3.04 13.57
C ASP A 93 8.44 2.71 13.07
N GLN A 94 8.82 1.44 13.10
CA GLN A 94 10.06 0.92 12.53
C GLN A 94 9.88 0.43 11.10
N GLY A 95 8.65 0.31 10.61
CA GLY A 95 8.35 -0.15 9.26
C GLY A 95 8.13 -1.66 9.13
N HIS A 96 7.98 -2.38 10.25
CA HIS A 96 7.61 -3.80 10.22
C HIS A 96 6.11 -3.96 10.04
N LEU A 97 5.72 -5.09 9.45
CA LEU A 97 4.32 -5.48 9.37
C LEU A 97 3.73 -5.62 10.79
N VAL A 98 2.50 -5.18 10.97
CA VAL A 98 1.70 -5.44 12.17
C VAL A 98 0.51 -6.31 11.80
N TRP A 99 -0.19 -5.92 10.74
CA TRP A 99 -1.34 -6.65 10.24
C TRP A 99 -1.50 -6.47 8.75
N PHE A 100 -1.89 -7.55 8.07
CA PHE A 100 -2.34 -7.53 6.69
C PHE A 100 -3.41 -8.59 6.50
N LYS A 101 -4.47 -8.25 5.77
CA LYS A 101 -5.44 -9.21 5.25
C LYS A 101 -5.65 -8.94 3.78
N ARG A 102 -5.62 -10.00 2.97
CA ARG A 102 -5.87 -9.87 1.53
C ARG A 102 -7.36 -9.57 1.30
N TYR A 103 -7.62 -8.60 0.46
CA TYR A 103 -8.94 -8.34 -0.13
C TYR A 103 -8.79 -8.28 -1.66
N LYS A 104 -9.87 -7.93 -2.37
CA LYS A 104 -9.79 -7.43 -3.75
C LYS A 104 -9.06 -6.07 -3.77
N SER A 105 -9.31 -5.23 -4.75
CA SER A 105 -8.81 -3.85 -4.77
C SER A 105 -9.27 -3.11 -3.51
N THR A 106 -8.32 -2.60 -2.72
CA THR A 106 -8.58 -1.93 -1.44
C THR A 106 -8.16 -0.46 -1.50
N TYR A 107 -8.99 0.42 -0.96
CA TYR A 107 -8.76 1.87 -0.91
C TYR A 107 -9.07 2.43 0.48
N ASN A 108 -8.50 3.60 0.78
CA ASN A 108 -8.86 4.39 1.96
C ASN A 108 -8.80 3.65 3.32
N ALA A 109 -7.81 2.77 3.51
CA ALA A 109 -7.58 2.14 4.80
C ALA A 109 -7.28 3.20 5.88
N ASN A 110 -8.08 3.22 6.95
CA ASN A 110 -7.98 4.17 8.05
C ASN A 110 -8.59 3.59 9.34
N VAL A 111 -8.52 4.31 10.45
CA VAL A 111 -9.23 3.98 11.69
C VAL A 111 -10.20 5.11 12.04
N TYR A 112 -11.46 4.78 12.28
CA TYR A 112 -12.46 5.72 12.77
C TYR A 112 -13.02 5.30 14.12
N MET A 113 -13.52 6.28 14.86
CA MET A 113 -14.33 6.06 16.05
C MET A 113 -15.81 5.98 15.65
N TYR A 114 -16.51 4.96 16.13
CA TYR A 114 -17.95 4.82 16.00
C TYR A 114 -18.53 4.37 17.34
N LYS A 115 -19.50 5.14 17.88
CA LYS A 115 -20.16 4.85 19.17
C LYS A 115 -19.20 4.52 20.34
N GLY A 116 -18.00 5.13 20.33
CA GLY A 116 -16.99 4.97 21.39
C GLY A 116 -15.96 3.87 21.15
N GLU A 117 -16.09 3.10 20.07
CA GLU A 117 -15.16 2.03 19.67
C GLU A 117 -14.39 2.40 18.41
N ARG A 118 -13.18 1.82 18.25
CA ARG A 118 -12.37 2.00 17.04
C ARG A 118 -12.62 0.89 16.06
N TYR A 119 -12.77 1.26 14.80
CA TYR A 119 -12.88 0.34 13.69
C TYR A 119 -11.81 0.62 12.67
N LEU A 120 -11.17 -0.44 12.17
CA LEU A 120 -10.34 -0.38 10.98
C LEU A 120 -11.29 -0.38 9.79
N THR A 121 -11.20 0.66 8.97
CA THR A 121 -12.13 0.90 7.86
C THR A 121 -11.39 0.93 6.54
N PHE A 122 -11.97 0.37 5.50
CA PHE A 122 -11.44 0.45 4.14
C PHE A 122 -12.57 0.20 3.14
N TRP A 123 -12.38 0.70 1.92
CA TRP A 123 -13.22 0.33 0.79
C TRP A 123 -12.64 -0.90 0.10
N ALA A 124 -13.50 -1.83 -0.34
CA ALA A 124 -13.11 -2.90 -1.25
C ALA A 124 -14.19 -3.15 -2.31
N GLY A 125 -13.77 -3.40 -3.55
CA GLY A 125 -14.69 -3.55 -4.68
C GLY A 125 -13.98 -3.68 -6.02
N ASP A 126 -14.72 -3.37 -7.09
CA ASP A 126 -14.21 -3.25 -8.46
C ASP A 126 -13.75 -1.81 -8.72
N ASP A 127 -12.46 -1.63 -9.00
CA ASP A 127 -11.83 -0.35 -9.32
C ASP A 127 -11.49 -0.19 -10.82
N SER A 128 -12.01 -1.08 -11.67
CA SER A 128 -11.87 -1.00 -13.14
C SER A 128 -12.84 0.00 -13.78
N VAL A 129 -13.74 0.59 -12.99
CA VAL A 129 -14.78 1.52 -13.45
C VAL A 129 -14.20 2.93 -13.65
N ARG A 130 -13.50 3.13 -14.78
CA ARG A 130 -12.90 4.40 -15.28
C ARG A 130 -12.95 5.59 -14.32
N GLY A 131 -12.03 5.61 -13.36
CA GLY A 131 -11.80 6.76 -12.48
C GLY A 131 -12.70 6.84 -11.24
N HIS A 132 -13.52 5.82 -10.95
CA HIS A 132 -14.27 5.62 -9.72
C HIS A 132 -14.35 4.13 -9.37
N GLY A 133 -14.99 3.79 -8.25
CA GLY A 133 -15.13 2.42 -7.78
C GLY A 133 -16.58 1.97 -7.63
N GLU A 134 -16.82 0.69 -7.80
CA GLU A 134 -18.05 0.02 -7.39
C GLU A 134 -17.76 -0.99 -6.28
N GLY A 135 -18.04 -0.59 -5.04
CA GLY A 135 -17.73 -1.43 -3.88
C GLY A 135 -18.50 -1.09 -2.62
N SER A 136 -17.94 -1.51 -1.50
CA SER A 136 -18.49 -1.31 -0.17
C SER A 136 -17.38 -0.96 0.82
N TYR A 137 -17.77 -0.30 1.91
CA TYR A 137 -16.87 0.03 3.01
C TYR A 137 -17.04 -1.00 4.13
N TYR A 138 -15.93 -1.54 4.58
CA TYR A 138 -15.87 -2.54 5.64
C TYR A 138 -15.40 -1.86 6.92
N MET A 139 -16.00 -2.21 8.04
CA MET A 139 -15.57 -1.79 9.38
C MET A 139 -15.23 -3.03 10.21
N LEU A 140 -13.95 -3.19 10.53
CA LEU A 140 -13.45 -4.30 11.33
C LEU A 140 -13.24 -3.85 12.77
N ASN A 141 -13.67 -4.66 13.73
CA ASN A 141 -13.43 -4.41 15.16
C ASN A 141 -11.97 -4.72 15.55
N SER A 142 -11.64 -4.59 16.84
CA SER A 142 -10.31 -4.92 17.37
C SER A 142 -9.91 -6.39 17.20
N HIS A 143 -10.87 -7.30 17.00
CA HIS A 143 -10.64 -8.72 16.73
C HIS A 143 -10.46 -9.02 15.24
N TYR A 144 -10.48 -7.98 14.38
CA TYR A 144 -10.46 -8.06 12.92
C TYR A 144 -11.68 -8.75 12.29
N GLU A 145 -12.79 -8.83 13.03
CA GLU A 145 -14.07 -9.31 12.51
C GLU A 145 -14.79 -8.17 11.78
N GLU A 146 -15.38 -8.48 10.62
CA GLU A 146 -16.22 -7.54 9.88
C GLU A 146 -17.53 -7.32 10.63
N VAL A 147 -17.74 -6.12 11.17
CA VAL A 147 -18.96 -5.78 11.94
C VAL A 147 -19.97 -5.03 11.10
N TYR A 148 -19.49 -4.14 10.21
CA TYR A 148 -20.36 -3.39 9.31
C TYR A 148 -19.86 -3.47 7.87
N ASN A 149 -20.83 -3.60 6.96
CA ASN A 149 -20.64 -3.45 5.52
C ASN A 149 -21.58 -2.33 5.05
N ILE A 150 -20.98 -1.21 4.63
CA ILE A 150 -21.69 0.00 4.23
C ILE A 150 -21.63 0.12 2.71
N HIS A 151 -22.77 0.41 2.08
CA HIS A 151 -22.86 0.58 0.64
C HIS A 151 -23.80 1.74 0.29
N GLY A 152 -23.81 2.13 -0.99
CA GLY A 152 -24.72 3.16 -1.48
C GLY A 152 -26.19 2.76 -1.31
N ALA A 153 -27.03 3.73 -1.01
CA ALA A 153 -28.47 3.55 -0.98
C ALA A 153 -29.06 3.61 -2.40
N ASN A 154 -30.33 3.21 -2.56
CA ASN A 154 -31.05 3.21 -3.83
C ASN A 154 -30.41 2.32 -4.92
N GLY A 155 -29.76 1.23 -4.52
CA GLY A 155 -29.11 0.28 -5.43
C GLY A 155 -27.80 0.78 -6.04
N MET A 156 -27.20 1.82 -5.47
CA MET A 156 -25.87 2.31 -5.88
C MET A 156 -24.76 1.66 -5.06
N HIS A 157 -23.56 1.63 -5.63
CA HIS A 157 -22.36 1.17 -4.93
C HIS A 157 -21.60 2.36 -4.32
N GLY A 158 -20.84 2.09 -3.25
CA GLY A 158 -19.94 3.08 -2.66
C GLY A 158 -18.73 3.27 -3.58
N ASP A 159 -18.32 4.51 -3.79
CA ASP A 159 -17.13 4.85 -4.56
C ASP A 159 -15.81 4.74 -3.77
N LEU A 160 -14.71 4.48 -4.45
CA LEU A 160 -13.42 4.26 -3.79
C LEU A 160 -12.80 5.51 -3.13
N HIS A 161 -13.29 6.74 -3.38
CA HIS A 161 -12.56 7.97 -3.05
C HIS A 161 -12.72 8.47 -1.61
N GLU A 162 -13.88 8.25 -0.97
CA GLU A 162 -14.15 8.82 0.35
C GLU A 162 -14.97 7.93 1.26
N PHE A 163 -14.55 7.86 2.52
CA PHE A 163 -15.34 7.33 3.62
C PHE A 163 -15.02 8.12 4.89
N GLN A 164 -16.06 8.68 5.51
CA GLN A 164 -15.99 9.37 6.80
C GLN A 164 -17.11 8.86 7.71
N ILE A 165 -16.80 8.74 9.00
CA ILE A 165 -17.82 8.64 10.05
C ILE A 165 -18.04 10.06 10.60
N THR A 166 -19.27 10.56 10.48
CA THR A 166 -19.61 11.91 10.92
C THR A 166 -19.70 11.98 12.45
N ARG A 167 -19.81 13.20 13.00
CA ARG A 167 -20.04 13.41 14.44
C ARG A 167 -21.39 12.86 14.92
N ASP A 168 -22.33 12.65 13.99
CA ASP A 168 -23.65 12.10 14.26
C ASP A 168 -23.65 10.55 14.23
N ASN A 169 -22.48 9.92 14.08
CA ASN A 169 -22.31 8.47 13.89
C ASN A 169 -23.03 7.93 12.65
N THR A 170 -22.93 8.67 11.54
CA THR A 170 -23.43 8.26 10.21
C THR A 170 -22.23 8.07 9.27
N ALA A 171 -22.42 7.32 8.18
CA ALA A 171 -21.40 7.15 7.15
C ALA A 171 -21.62 8.16 6.02
N LEU A 172 -20.55 8.83 5.61
CA LEU A 172 -20.53 9.80 4.53
C LEU A 172 -19.52 9.38 3.47
N PHE A 173 -19.97 9.29 2.22
CA PHE A 173 -19.14 8.79 1.13
C PHE A 173 -19.61 9.25 -0.26
N ALA A 174 -18.73 9.13 -1.24
CA ALA A 174 -19.03 9.42 -2.63
C ALA A 174 -19.76 8.24 -3.31
N VAL A 175 -20.59 8.54 -4.30
CA VAL A 175 -21.20 7.58 -5.24
C VAL A 175 -21.27 8.22 -6.62
N TYR A 176 -21.32 7.39 -7.67
CA TYR A 176 -21.41 7.86 -9.06
C TYR A 176 -22.66 7.35 -9.74
N LYS A 177 -23.14 8.10 -10.73
CA LYS A 177 -24.23 7.66 -11.61
C LYS A 177 -24.08 8.25 -13.02
N SER A 178 -24.17 7.39 -14.03
CA SER A 178 -24.27 7.82 -15.43
C SER A 178 -25.63 8.46 -15.71
N LEU A 179 -25.62 9.62 -16.38
CA LEU A 179 -26.84 10.33 -16.77
C LEU A 179 -26.70 10.97 -18.16
N PRO A 180 -27.78 11.03 -18.95
CA PRO A 180 -27.80 11.82 -20.18
C PRO A 180 -27.62 13.32 -19.90
N ALA A 181 -26.86 14.01 -20.74
CA ALA A 181 -26.62 15.45 -20.66
C ALA A 181 -26.43 16.08 -22.04
N ASP A 182 -26.75 17.37 -22.16
CA ASP A 182 -26.44 18.15 -23.36
C ASP A 182 -25.01 18.69 -23.28
N LEU A 183 -24.11 18.12 -24.07
CA LEU A 183 -22.68 18.44 -24.02
C LEU A 183 -22.26 19.48 -25.06
N ARG A 184 -23.21 20.06 -25.83
CA ARG A 184 -22.89 20.98 -26.93
C ARG A 184 -22.05 22.17 -26.49
N GLU A 185 -22.31 22.69 -25.30
CA GLU A 185 -21.62 23.87 -24.77
C GLU A 185 -20.14 23.60 -24.41
N ILE A 186 -19.74 22.33 -24.32
CA ILE A 186 -18.37 21.87 -24.07
C ILE A 186 -17.85 21.01 -25.25
N GLY A 187 -18.39 21.25 -26.45
CA GLY A 187 -17.91 20.67 -27.70
C GLY A 187 -18.39 19.23 -27.99
N GLY A 188 -19.39 18.74 -27.25
CA GLY A 188 -19.91 17.37 -27.38
C GLY A 188 -21.29 17.25 -28.04
N PRO A 189 -21.82 16.02 -28.07
CA PRO A 189 -23.13 15.75 -28.66
C PRO A 189 -24.26 16.34 -27.81
N LYS A 190 -25.39 16.63 -28.47
CA LYS A 190 -26.62 17.06 -27.79
C LYS A 190 -27.18 15.99 -26.83
N ASN A 191 -27.02 14.73 -27.19
CA ASN A 191 -27.47 13.58 -26.42
C ASN A 191 -26.23 12.82 -25.91
N GLY A 192 -25.42 13.51 -25.11
CA GLY A 192 -24.23 12.91 -24.50
C GLY A 192 -24.53 12.35 -23.12
N TRP A 193 -23.47 11.95 -22.43
CA TRP A 193 -23.53 11.31 -21.12
C TRP A 193 -22.45 11.86 -20.19
N ILE A 194 -22.80 11.96 -18.90
CA ILE A 194 -21.87 12.35 -17.83
C ILE A 194 -21.82 11.30 -16.74
N TYR A 195 -20.63 11.13 -16.14
CA TYR A 195 -20.52 10.55 -14.81
C TYR A 195 -20.82 11.67 -13.82
N ASP A 196 -22.00 11.60 -13.21
CA ASP A 196 -22.38 12.57 -12.19
C ASP A 196 -21.78 12.16 -10.85
N GLY A 197 -21.12 13.12 -10.21
CA GLY A 197 -20.56 12.95 -8.87
C GLY A 197 -21.62 13.25 -7.81
N LEU A 198 -21.88 12.27 -6.95
CA LEU A 198 -22.78 12.40 -5.82
C LEU A 198 -22.07 12.09 -4.52
N PHE A 199 -22.67 12.50 -3.42
CA PHE A 199 -22.37 11.91 -2.13
C PHE A 199 -23.65 11.55 -1.38
N GLN A 200 -23.51 10.57 -0.49
CA GLN A 200 -24.57 10.11 0.39
C GLN A 200 -24.10 10.15 1.84
N GLU A 201 -25.03 10.52 2.72
CA GLU A 201 -24.95 10.23 4.15
C GLU A 201 -25.98 9.16 4.47
N VAL A 202 -25.54 8.08 5.13
CA VAL A 202 -26.39 6.94 5.49
C VAL A 202 -26.22 6.57 6.96
N ASP A 203 -27.23 5.91 7.52
CA ASP A 203 -27.08 5.22 8.80
C ASP A 203 -26.18 3.98 8.64
N ILE A 204 -25.19 3.82 9.52
CA ILE A 204 -24.18 2.75 9.43
C ILE A 204 -24.78 1.36 9.69
N GLU A 205 -25.81 1.26 10.53
CA GLU A 205 -26.38 -0.03 10.93
C GLU A 205 -27.41 -0.52 9.91
N THR A 206 -28.14 0.39 9.28
CA THR A 206 -29.27 0.05 8.39
C THR A 206 -29.00 0.30 6.91
N ASN A 207 -27.93 1.04 6.56
CA ASN A 207 -27.71 1.61 5.22
C ASN A 207 -28.87 2.51 4.74
N GLU A 208 -29.69 3.03 5.66
CA GLU A 208 -30.78 3.95 5.32
C GLU A 208 -30.21 5.30 4.85
N LEU A 209 -30.71 5.81 3.72
CA LEU A 209 -30.32 7.10 3.19
C LEU A 209 -30.85 8.24 4.07
N LEU A 210 -29.94 9.09 4.55
CA LEU A 210 -30.26 10.28 5.33
C LEU A 210 -30.17 11.56 4.49
N PHE A 211 -29.19 11.62 3.59
CA PHE A 211 -28.98 12.76 2.70
C PHE A 211 -28.30 12.32 1.41
N GLN A 212 -28.65 12.95 0.28
CA GLN A 212 -27.98 12.78 -0.99
C GLN A 212 -27.87 14.12 -1.70
N TRP A 213 -26.73 14.37 -2.33
CA TRP A 213 -26.48 15.55 -3.14
C TRP A 213 -25.87 15.17 -4.49
N ARG A 214 -26.13 15.98 -5.51
CA ARG A 214 -25.77 15.70 -6.91
C ARG A 214 -25.08 16.91 -7.56
N ALA A 215 -23.88 16.72 -8.11
CA ALA A 215 -23.13 17.81 -8.69
C ALA A 215 -23.82 18.50 -9.87
N SER A 216 -24.43 17.73 -10.77
CA SER A 216 -25.09 18.27 -11.98
C SER A 216 -26.29 19.19 -11.69
N GLU A 217 -26.87 19.15 -10.49
CA GLU A 217 -27.96 20.05 -10.08
C GLU A 217 -27.45 21.44 -9.66
N HIS A 218 -26.15 21.58 -9.41
CA HIS A 218 -25.57 22.78 -8.79
C HIS A 218 -24.35 23.37 -9.53
N PHE A 219 -23.75 22.63 -10.47
CA PHE A 219 -22.54 23.05 -11.20
C PHE A 219 -22.76 23.04 -12.71
N ASN A 220 -22.26 24.08 -13.38
CA ASN A 220 -22.25 24.11 -14.84
C ASN A 220 -21.07 23.29 -15.39
N LEU A 221 -21.29 22.60 -16.50
CA LEU A 221 -20.29 21.74 -17.14
C LEU A 221 -19.02 22.51 -17.57
N GLN A 222 -19.14 23.79 -17.94
CA GLN A 222 -18.02 24.64 -18.39
C GLN A 222 -17.08 25.04 -17.24
N GLU A 223 -17.51 24.85 -15.99
CA GLU A 223 -16.66 25.10 -14.83
C GLU A 223 -15.50 24.11 -14.75
N SER A 224 -15.63 22.92 -15.37
CA SER A 224 -14.57 21.91 -15.41
C SER A 224 -13.28 22.46 -16.01
N GLU A 225 -12.17 22.22 -15.32
CA GLU A 225 -10.80 22.47 -15.79
C GLU A 225 -10.26 21.33 -16.66
N ARG A 226 -10.95 20.17 -16.64
CA ARG A 226 -10.66 19.06 -17.55
C ARG A 226 -11.55 19.21 -18.78
N ASP A 227 -10.94 19.32 -19.95
CA ASP A 227 -11.65 19.23 -21.23
C ASP A 227 -12.08 17.78 -21.53
N ARG A 228 -12.99 17.62 -22.49
CA ARG A 228 -13.30 16.30 -23.04
C ARG A 228 -12.12 15.76 -23.84
N GLU A 229 -11.78 14.51 -23.60
CA GLU A 229 -10.91 13.74 -24.49
C GLU A 229 -11.74 13.12 -25.64
N GLU A 230 -11.09 12.55 -26.65
CA GLU A 230 -11.79 12.04 -27.83
C GLU A 230 -12.83 10.96 -27.43
N SER A 231 -14.09 11.20 -27.79
CA SER A 231 -15.28 10.39 -27.49
C SER A 231 -15.81 10.39 -26.03
N ASP A 232 -15.18 11.11 -25.09
CA ASP A 232 -15.70 11.22 -23.72
C ASP A 232 -17.13 11.81 -23.74
N GLY A 233 -18.07 11.18 -23.08
CA GLY A 233 -19.47 11.61 -23.05
C GLY A 233 -20.28 11.33 -24.32
N ASP A 234 -19.74 10.64 -25.32
CA ASP A 234 -20.50 10.30 -26.54
C ASP A 234 -21.48 9.13 -26.32
N THR A 235 -21.21 8.23 -25.37
CA THR A 235 -22.03 7.05 -25.08
C THR A 235 -22.20 6.84 -23.58
N GLU A 236 -23.18 6.02 -23.18
CA GLU A 236 -23.43 5.65 -21.78
C GLU A 236 -22.25 4.90 -21.15
N ASP A 237 -21.56 4.07 -21.93
CA ASP A 237 -20.39 3.30 -21.51
C ASP A 237 -19.09 4.14 -21.48
N ASN A 238 -19.11 5.33 -22.09
CA ASN A 238 -18.01 6.28 -21.99
C ASN A 238 -18.53 7.67 -21.61
N PRO A 239 -19.12 7.85 -20.42
CA PRO A 239 -19.65 9.14 -20.03
C PRO A 239 -18.51 10.05 -19.53
N TRP A 240 -18.67 11.36 -19.72
CA TRP A 240 -17.65 12.34 -19.34
C TRP A 240 -17.76 12.67 -17.84
N ASP A 241 -16.68 12.42 -17.09
CA ASP A 241 -16.58 12.85 -15.69
C ASP A 241 -16.15 14.32 -15.65
N PHE A 242 -17.09 15.20 -15.31
CA PHE A 242 -16.89 16.64 -15.29
C PHE A 242 -16.57 17.20 -13.90
N PHE A 243 -16.90 16.46 -12.83
CA PHE A 243 -16.84 16.97 -11.45
C PHE A 243 -15.83 16.21 -10.58
N HIS A 244 -15.83 14.88 -10.59
CA HIS A 244 -14.86 14.04 -9.87
C HIS A 244 -14.69 14.37 -8.36
N ILE A 245 -15.62 13.87 -7.53
CA ILE A 245 -15.54 14.01 -6.07
C ILE A 245 -14.41 13.13 -5.55
N ASN A 246 -13.52 13.70 -4.74
CA ASN A 246 -12.43 12.93 -4.14
C ASN A 246 -12.30 13.07 -2.63
N SER A 247 -13.05 14.00 -2.04
CA SER A 247 -13.17 14.08 -0.60
C SER A 247 -14.39 14.87 -0.15
N ILE A 248 -14.94 14.45 0.99
CA ILE A 248 -16.10 15.05 1.62
C ILE A 248 -15.85 15.13 3.12
N ASP A 249 -16.26 16.22 3.76
CA ASP A 249 -16.24 16.39 5.22
C ASP A 249 -17.52 17.11 5.68
N LYS A 250 -17.95 16.90 6.93
CA LYS A 250 -19.17 17.51 7.51
C LYS A 250 -18.81 18.34 8.73
N ASP A 251 -19.30 19.58 8.76
CA ASP A 251 -19.09 20.46 9.92
C ASP A 251 -20.12 20.23 11.03
N TRP A 252 -20.03 21.01 12.11
CA TRP A 252 -20.97 20.94 13.24
C TRP A 252 -22.31 21.64 12.97
N ARG A 253 -22.43 22.40 11.87
CA ARG A 253 -23.68 23.02 11.41
C ARG A 253 -24.52 22.06 10.57
N GLY A 254 -23.92 20.93 10.18
CA GLY A 254 -24.51 19.93 9.32
C GLY A 254 -24.24 20.14 7.84
N ASN A 255 -23.36 21.09 7.49
CA ASN A 255 -23.02 21.43 6.11
C ASN A 255 -21.78 20.64 5.65
N TYR A 256 -21.64 20.50 4.34
CA TYR A 256 -20.64 19.64 3.72
C TYR A 256 -19.56 20.46 3.02
N LEU A 257 -18.31 20.04 3.15
CA LEU A 257 -17.18 20.47 2.31
C LEU A 257 -16.89 19.38 1.31
N VAL A 258 -16.99 19.69 0.02
CA VAL A 258 -16.71 18.76 -1.08
C VAL A 258 -15.52 19.25 -1.87
N SER A 259 -14.56 18.38 -2.12
CA SER A 259 -13.45 18.63 -3.04
C SER A 259 -13.74 17.99 -4.38
N SER A 260 -13.68 18.81 -5.43
CA SER A 260 -13.77 18.37 -6.82
C SER A 260 -12.39 18.47 -7.47
N ARG A 261 -11.90 17.33 -7.96
CA ARG A 261 -10.62 17.26 -8.67
C ARG A 261 -10.68 18.05 -9.98
N TYR A 262 -11.77 17.90 -10.74
CA TYR A 262 -11.88 18.47 -12.10
C TYR A 262 -12.35 19.92 -12.11
N MET A 263 -12.93 20.42 -11.02
CA MET A 263 -13.18 21.85 -10.87
C MET A 263 -12.00 22.61 -10.26
N SER A 264 -10.93 21.90 -9.83
CA SER A 264 -9.83 22.47 -9.03
C SER A 264 -10.33 23.38 -7.90
N SER A 265 -11.42 22.96 -7.23
CA SER A 265 -12.08 23.78 -6.22
C SER A 265 -12.68 22.96 -5.09
N LEU A 266 -12.85 23.64 -3.96
CA LEU A 266 -13.63 23.18 -2.82
C LEU A 266 -14.98 23.89 -2.81
N ALA A 267 -16.05 23.17 -2.49
CA ALA A 267 -17.40 23.71 -2.38
C ALA A 267 -17.96 23.47 -0.99
N TYR A 268 -18.60 24.49 -0.41
CA TYR A 268 -19.33 24.37 0.84
C TYR A 268 -20.83 24.35 0.57
N ILE A 269 -21.50 23.30 1.03
CA ILE A 269 -22.85 22.94 0.65
C ILE A 269 -23.73 22.97 1.90
N ASP A 270 -24.87 23.65 1.80
CA ASP A 270 -25.88 23.64 2.85
C ASP A 270 -26.47 22.24 3.02
N GLY A 271 -26.39 21.68 4.23
CA GLY A 271 -26.82 20.30 4.47
C GLY A 271 -28.33 20.10 4.57
N ARG A 272 -29.13 21.15 4.37
CA ARG A 272 -30.60 21.07 4.36
C ARG A 272 -31.15 21.32 2.96
N THR A 273 -30.62 22.31 2.25
CA THR A 273 -31.11 22.68 0.93
C THR A 273 -30.29 22.10 -0.22
N GLY A 274 -29.03 21.72 0.03
CA GLY A 274 -28.09 21.34 -1.01
C GLY A 274 -27.46 22.52 -1.76
N ASP A 275 -27.80 23.77 -1.38
CA ASP A 275 -27.27 24.96 -2.06
C ASP A 275 -25.76 25.10 -1.85
N VAL A 276 -25.05 25.49 -2.90
CA VAL A 276 -23.63 25.84 -2.81
C VAL A 276 -23.51 27.24 -2.21
N LEU A 277 -22.99 27.31 -0.99
CA LEU A 277 -22.83 28.54 -0.21
C LEU A 277 -21.63 29.36 -0.67
N TRP A 278 -20.51 28.68 -0.96
CA TRP A 278 -19.31 29.29 -1.55
C TRP A 278 -18.44 28.25 -2.23
N LYS A 279 -17.54 28.72 -3.10
CA LYS A 279 -16.48 27.93 -3.75
C LYS A 279 -15.12 28.56 -3.47
N LEU A 280 -14.10 27.75 -3.24
CA LEU A 280 -12.71 28.17 -3.07
C LEU A 280 -11.84 27.54 -4.17
N GLY A 281 -11.14 28.36 -4.95
CA GLY A 281 -10.38 27.92 -6.12
C GLY A 281 -11.23 27.77 -7.39
N GLY A 282 -10.60 27.30 -8.47
CA GLY A 282 -11.24 27.09 -9.78
C GLY A 282 -11.82 28.35 -10.43
N LYS A 283 -12.58 28.16 -11.52
CA LYS A 283 -13.17 29.25 -12.32
C LYS A 283 -14.20 30.12 -11.57
N GLN A 284 -14.80 29.61 -10.51
CA GLN A 284 -15.90 30.24 -9.77
C GLN A 284 -15.53 30.56 -8.31
N ASN A 285 -14.27 30.87 -8.04
CA ASN A 285 -13.78 31.21 -6.71
C ASN A 285 -14.53 32.40 -6.08
N SER A 286 -14.96 32.24 -4.83
CA SER A 286 -15.73 33.24 -4.08
C SER A 286 -14.88 34.14 -3.19
N PHE A 287 -13.59 33.83 -2.99
CA PHE A 287 -12.74 34.48 -1.99
C PHE A 287 -11.67 35.40 -2.58
N LEU A 288 -11.46 36.57 -1.99
CA LEU A 288 -10.25 37.36 -2.23
C LEU A 288 -9.05 36.69 -1.55
N ASP A 289 -8.04 36.34 -2.34
CA ASP A 289 -6.79 35.76 -1.84
C ASP A 289 -5.87 36.85 -1.26
N MET A 290 -5.50 36.70 0.01
CA MET A 290 -4.65 37.61 0.77
C MET A 290 -3.20 37.11 0.88
N SER A 291 -2.81 36.17 0.02
CA SER A 291 -1.54 35.45 0.02
C SER A 291 -0.99 35.32 -1.40
N ASP A 292 -1.15 36.38 -2.21
CA ASP A 292 -0.61 36.49 -3.57
C ASP A 292 -1.00 35.32 -4.49
N GLY A 293 -2.20 34.77 -4.28
CA GLY A 293 -2.75 33.67 -5.08
C GLY A 293 -2.39 32.26 -4.58
N VAL A 294 -1.48 32.15 -3.61
CA VAL A 294 -0.98 30.85 -3.11
C VAL A 294 -2.08 30.04 -2.40
N ALA A 295 -3.11 30.69 -1.87
CA ALA A 295 -4.21 30.01 -1.18
C ALA A 295 -5.33 29.55 -2.14
N THR A 296 -5.36 30.05 -3.37
CA THR A 296 -6.41 29.79 -4.37
C THR A 296 -5.92 29.11 -5.64
N ASN A 297 -4.61 29.07 -5.90
CA ASN A 297 -3.99 28.38 -7.05
C ASN A 297 -3.91 26.86 -6.87
N ILE A 298 -4.85 26.27 -6.13
CA ILE A 298 -4.96 24.82 -5.92
C ILE A 298 -5.38 24.15 -7.23
N SER A 299 -4.88 22.95 -7.51
CA SER A 299 -5.35 22.21 -8.68
C SER A 299 -5.27 20.70 -8.51
N TRP A 300 -6.29 20.00 -9.02
CA TRP A 300 -6.42 18.54 -8.91
C TRP A 300 -6.32 18.03 -7.47
N GLN A 301 -6.67 18.86 -6.50
CA GLN A 301 -6.45 18.67 -5.06
C GLN A 301 -7.31 17.55 -4.46
N HIS A 302 -6.83 16.95 -3.37
CA HIS A 302 -7.48 15.87 -2.64
C HIS A 302 -7.55 16.14 -1.13
N HIS A 303 -8.36 15.34 -0.45
CA HIS A 303 -8.43 15.23 1.02
C HIS A 303 -8.63 16.57 1.74
N ALA A 304 -9.63 17.35 1.30
CA ALA A 304 -10.01 18.58 1.97
C ALA A 304 -10.76 18.27 3.28
N ARG A 305 -10.36 18.93 4.38
CA ARG A 305 -10.93 18.73 5.73
C ARG A 305 -11.11 20.05 6.46
N PHE A 306 -12.18 20.15 7.25
CA PHE A 306 -12.32 21.20 8.25
C PHE A 306 -11.35 20.97 9.41
N GLN A 307 -10.69 22.04 9.84
CA GLN A 307 -9.83 22.06 11.02
C GLN A 307 -10.56 22.72 12.19
N ILE A 308 -11.65 22.09 12.61
CA ILE A 308 -12.69 22.66 13.51
C ILE A 308 -12.18 23.22 14.84
N LYS A 309 -11.02 22.76 15.33
CA LYS A 309 -10.40 23.28 16.56
C LYS A 309 -10.06 24.77 16.47
N HIS A 310 -9.99 25.33 15.27
CA HIS A 310 -9.62 26.71 15.01
C HIS A 310 -10.78 27.56 14.46
N ASP A 311 -11.98 27.01 14.39
CA ASP A 311 -13.13 27.71 13.84
C ASP A 311 -13.65 28.76 14.82
N THR A 312 -14.15 29.86 14.26
CA THR A 312 -14.95 30.86 14.96
C THR A 312 -16.30 30.97 14.26
N ASN A 313 -17.15 31.93 14.67
CA ASN A 313 -18.42 32.14 13.98
C ASN A 313 -18.26 32.55 12.51
N THR A 314 -17.18 33.26 12.17
CA THR A 314 -16.96 33.85 10.84
C THR A 314 -15.72 33.34 10.12
N THR A 315 -14.78 32.69 10.84
CA THR A 315 -13.55 32.18 10.23
C THR A 315 -13.41 30.68 10.42
N ARG A 316 -12.90 29.99 9.40
CA ARG A 316 -12.62 28.56 9.46
C ARG A 316 -11.23 28.26 8.93
N ARG A 317 -10.66 27.14 9.36
CA ARG A 317 -9.44 26.60 8.77
C ARG A 317 -9.74 25.34 7.98
N LEU A 318 -9.13 25.23 6.80
CA LEU A 318 -9.22 24.06 5.94
C LEU A 318 -7.81 23.50 5.74
N SER A 319 -7.69 22.19 5.69
CA SER A 319 -6.48 21.50 5.22
C SER A 319 -6.77 20.77 3.92
N LEU A 320 -5.79 20.65 3.03
CA LEU A 320 -5.92 19.88 1.79
C LEU A 320 -4.55 19.41 1.29
N PHE A 321 -4.55 18.36 0.47
CA PHE A 321 -3.42 17.93 -0.33
C PHE A 321 -3.57 18.47 -1.75
N ASP A 322 -2.74 19.42 -2.15
CA ASP A 322 -2.73 20.01 -3.50
C ASP A 322 -1.74 19.23 -4.38
N ASN A 323 -2.29 18.44 -5.30
CA ASN A 323 -1.52 17.63 -6.23
C ASN A 323 -0.70 18.51 -7.19
N SER A 324 -1.30 19.62 -7.66
CA SER A 324 -0.72 20.53 -8.65
C SER A 324 -0.30 19.88 -9.98
N SER A 325 -0.73 18.65 -10.22
CA SER A 325 -0.36 17.82 -11.38
C SER A 325 -1.54 16.92 -11.75
N ARG A 326 -1.65 16.59 -13.05
CA ARG A 326 -2.65 15.66 -13.58
C ARG A 326 -2.08 14.49 -14.39
N GLY A 327 -0.75 14.38 -14.45
CA GLY A 327 -0.05 13.31 -15.18
C GLY A 327 0.32 13.69 -16.60
N GLU A 328 0.26 12.73 -17.50
CA GLU A 328 0.73 12.86 -18.90
C GLU A 328 0.10 14.07 -19.61
N GLY A 329 0.94 14.84 -20.32
CA GLY A 329 0.52 16.05 -21.02
C GLY A 329 0.34 17.30 -20.15
N ALA A 330 0.67 17.26 -18.85
CA ALA A 330 0.65 18.42 -17.96
C ALA A 330 2.02 18.69 -17.31
N PRO A 331 2.28 19.93 -16.85
CA PRO A 331 3.47 20.23 -16.06
C PRO A 331 3.54 19.38 -14.78
N GLU A 332 4.73 18.87 -14.49
CA GLU A 332 5.01 18.10 -13.27
C GLU A 332 5.39 19.05 -12.13
N ASN A 333 4.38 19.60 -11.44
CA ASN A 333 4.62 20.46 -10.28
C ASN A 333 4.77 19.65 -9.00
N THR A 334 5.45 20.22 -8.00
CA THR A 334 5.60 19.59 -6.69
C THR A 334 4.27 19.59 -5.94
N SER A 335 3.83 18.43 -5.46
CA SER A 335 2.63 18.36 -4.62
C SER A 335 2.92 18.90 -3.22
N ARG A 336 1.90 19.50 -2.60
CA ARG A 336 2.03 20.21 -1.33
C ARG A 336 0.81 20.02 -0.43
N GLY A 337 1.04 20.06 0.88
CA GLY A 337 -0.02 20.20 1.87
C GLY A 337 -0.29 21.68 2.13
N LEU A 338 -1.55 22.07 2.27
CA LEU A 338 -1.94 23.44 2.55
C LEU A 338 -2.85 23.50 3.77
N ILE A 339 -2.62 24.51 4.61
CA ILE A 339 -3.60 25.00 5.58
C ILE A 339 -3.98 26.41 5.17
N VAL A 340 -5.26 26.64 4.92
CA VAL A 340 -5.81 27.95 4.60
C VAL A 340 -6.81 28.38 5.65
N LYS A 341 -6.91 29.69 5.87
CA LYS A 341 -7.93 30.31 6.72
C LYS A 341 -8.87 31.10 5.84
N ILE A 342 -10.16 30.78 5.90
CA ILE A 342 -11.21 31.55 5.25
C ILE A 342 -11.93 32.45 6.27
N ASN A 343 -12.42 33.58 5.81
CA ASN A 343 -13.40 34.42 6.49
C ASN A 343 -14.65 34.50 5.61
N GLU A 344 -15.75 33.93 6.09
CA GLU A 344 -17.02 33.83 5.37
C GLU A 344 -17.83 35.14 5.40
N GLU A 345 -17.47 36.09 6.27
CA GLU A 345 -18.12 37.42 6.31
C GLU A 345 -17.46 38.38 5.33
N THR A 346 -16.13 38.42 5.30
CA THR A 346 -15.37 39.29 4.39
C THR A 346 -15.05 38.63 3.05
N MET A 347 -15.36 37.34 2.90
CA MET A 347 -15.02 36.52 1.73
C MET A 347 -13.54 36.64 1.36
N THR A 348 -12.66 36.47 2.34
CA THR A 348 -11.20 36.48 2.15
C THR A 348 -10.59 35.14 2.54
N VAL A 349 -9.53 34.72 1.86
CA VAL A 349 -8.73 33.55 2.20
C VAL A 349 -7.26 33.92 2.38
N THR A 350 -6.59 33.26 3.32
CA THR A 350 -5.16 33.47 3.60
C THR A 350 -4.48 32.13 3.82
N LEU A 351 -3.29 31.96 3.24
CA LEU A 351 -2.41 30.84 3.55
C LEU A 351 -1.96 30.93 5.02
N VAL A 352 -2.12 29.83 5.74
CA VAL A 352 -1.61 29.68 7.11
C VAL A 352 -0.28 28.95 7.09
N GLN A 353 -0.22 27.86 6.34
CA GLN A 353 0.99 27.04 6.23
C GLN A 353 0.98 26.21 4.94
N GLU A 354 2.18 25.95 4.43
CA GLU A 354 2.45 25.12 3.26
C GLU A 354 3.51 24.06 3.61
N TYR A 355 3.34 22.85 3.09
CA TYR A 355 4.22 21.71 3.33
C TYR A 355 4.62 21.08 2.00
N TRP A 356 5.93 20.99 1.71
CA TRP A 356 6.44 20.29 0.53
C TRP A 356 7.72 19.54 0.84
N ASN A 357 8.05 18.53 0.04
CA ASN A 357 9.35 17.87 0.16
C ASN A 357 10.46 18.72 -0.45
N GLN A 358 11.62 18.76 0.21
CA GLN A 358 12.82 19.43 -0.34
C GLN A 358 13.31 18.79 -1.64
N VAL A 359 13.18 17.47 -1.75
CA VAL A 359 13.31 16.75 -3.02
C VAL A 359 11.88 16.62 -3.57
N PRO A 360 11.53 17.31 -4.65
CA PRO A 360 10.17 17.32 -5.19
C PRO A 360 9.58 15.92 -5.36
N ILE A 361 8.38 15.73 -4.84
CA ILE A 361 7.51 14.61 -5.18
C ILE A 361 6.27 15.20 -5.86
N SER A 362 6.03 14.78 -7.09
CA SER A 362 4.83 15.12 -7.85
C SER A 362 3.91 13.92 -7.87
N SER A 363 2.74 14.06 -7.24
CA SER A 363 1.69 13.07 -7.27
C SER A 363 0.55 13.54 -8.16
N GLN A 364 0.36 12.87 -9.29
CA GLN A 364 -0.65 13.24 -10.30
C GLN A 364 -2.12 13.01 -9.87
N SER A 365 -2.35 12.26 -8.78
CA SER A 365 -3.69 11.98 -8.26
C SER A 365 -3.62 11.44 -6.83
N GLN A 366 -4.76 11.45 -6.14
CA GLN A 366 -4.91 10.87 -4.80
C GLN A 366 -4.07 11.64 -3.77
N GLY A 367 -3.90 11.06 -2.59
CA GLY A 367 -3.08 11.63 -1.53
C GLY A 367 -3.91 12.16 -0.36
N SER A 368 -3.22 12.35 0.76
CA SER A 368 -3.80 12.79 2.02
C SER A 368 -2.89 13.78 2.73
N MET A 369 -3.54 14.62 3.53
CA MET A 369 -2.90 15.42 4.57
C MET A 369 -3.58 15.13 5.90
N GLN A 370 -2.80 14.78 6.92
CA GLN A 370 -3.28 14.53 8.27
C GLN A 370 -2.49 15.37 9.27
N ILE A 371 -3.19 16.13 10.11
CA ILE A 371 -2.58 16.84 11.24
C ILE A 371 -2.74 15.94 12.48
N LEU A 372 -1.62 15.59 13.12
CA LEU A 372 -1.56 14.71 14.28
C LEU A 372 -1.81 15.48 15.59
N GLU A 373 -2.11 14.76 16.67
CA GLU A 373 -2.36 15.35 18.00
C GLU A 373 -1.15 16.14 18.54
N ASN A 374 0.06 15.72 18.19
CA ASN A 374 1.32 16.40 18.57
C ASN A 374 1.63 17.64 17.71
N GLY A 375 0.81 17.94 16.68
CA GLY A 375 0.99 19.07 15.77
C GLY A 375 1.82 18.73 14.51
N ASN A 376 2.41 17.55 14.41
CA ASN A 376 3.08 17.11 13.19
C ASN A 376 2.06 16.90 12.06
N VAL A 377 2.54 16.95 10.84
CA VAL A 377 1.73 16.80 9.63
C VAL A 377 2.24 15.66 8.78
N VAL A 378 1.37 14.72 8.43
CA VAL A 378 1.68 13.60 7.52
C VAL A 378 1.07 13.88 6.16
N LEU A 379 1.89 13.88 5.12
CA LEU A 379 1.46 13.87 3.72
C LEU A 379 1.64 12.48 3.13
N GLY A 380 0.55 11.84 2.70
CA GLY A 380 0.58 10.63 1.87
C GLY A 380 0.52 11.02 0.41
N TYR A 381 1.48 10.57 -0.40
CA TYR A 381 1.60 10.99 -1.81
C TYR A 381 0.77 10.16 -2.80
N GLY A 382 -0.24 9.42 -2.34
CA GLY A 382 -1.25 8.83 -3.22
C GLY A 382 -0.66 7.93 -4.30
N TYR A 383 -0.66 8.43 -5.54
CA TYR A 383 -0.10 7.78 -6.72
C TYR A 383 1.41 7.49 -6.66
N SER A 384 2.16 8.23 -5.83
CA SER A 384 3.58 7.95 -5.58
C SER A 384 3.74 7.14 -4.30
N ALA A 385 4.58 6.09 -4.34
CA ALA A 385 4.81 5.18 -3.22
C ALA A 385 5.64 5.80 -2.08
N ALA A 386 5.18 6.92 -1.53
CA ALA A 386 5.84 7.66 -0.48
C ALA A 386 4.87 8.34 0.50
N TRP A 387 5.37 8.62 1.70
CA TRP A 387 4.79 9.60 2.62
C TRP A 387 5.88 10.38 3.34
N THR A 388 5.53 11.57 3.79
CA THR A 388 6.43 12.44 4.57
C THR A 388 5.72 12.97 5.81
N GLU A 389 6.41 12.94 6.95
CA GLU A 389 6.01 13.60 8.19
C GLU A 389 6.82 14.89 8.39
N PHE A 390 6.13 15.96 8.72
CA PHE A 390 6.65 17.30 8.94
C PHE A 390 6.37 17.77 10.37
N THR A 391 7.20 18.67 10.88
CA THR A 391 6.85 19.53 12.01
C THR A 391 5.70 20.46 11.62
N ALA A 392 5.05 21.10 12.62
CA ALA A 392 3.98 22.08 12.38
C ALA A 392 4.44 23.31 11.55
N ASP A 393 5.73 23.65 11.58
CA ASP A 393 6.33 24.75 10.83
C ASP A 393 6.87 24.35 9.46
N GLY A 394 6.78 23.07 9.07
CA GLY A 394 7.06 22.60 7.71
C GLY A 394 8.44 21.95 7.51
N GLU A 395 9.18 21.66 8.58
CA GLU A 395 10.44 20.92 8.48
C GLU A 395 10.20 19.42 8.31
N THR A 396 10.87 18.80 7.33
CA THR A 396 10.77 17.36 7.11
C THR A 396 11.44 16.55 8.22
N LEU A 397 10.65 15.75 8.94
CA LEU A 397 11.09 14.84 10.00
C LEU A 397 11.41 13.44 9.46
N CYS A 398 10.45 12.84 8.78
CA CYS A 398 10.57 11.49 8.21
C CYS A 398 10.07 11.47 6.78
N GLU A 399 10.78 10.78 5.90
CA GLU A 399 10.39 10.57 4.51
C GLU A 399 10.62 9.10 4.21
N VAL A 400 9.55 8.40 3.82
CA VAL A 400 9.53 6.95 3.69
C VAL A 400 8.97 6.57 2.32
N HIS A 401 9.66 5.67 1.64
CA HIS A 401 9.23 5.13 0.34
C HIS A 401 8.93 3.64 0.48
N PHE A 402 7.79 3.21 -0.08
CA PHE A 402 7.36 1.80 -0.14
C PHE A 402 7.36 1.26 -1.58
N GLY A 403 7.98 2.00 -2.49
CA GLY A 403 8.35 1.59 -3.84
C GLY A 403 9.52 2.45 -4.36
N PRO A 404 10.16 2.08 -5.48
CA PRO A 404 11.30 2.81 -6.02
C PRO A 404 10.91 4.20 -6.53
N GLN A 405 11.70 5.21 -6.14
CA GLN A 405 11.50 6.61 -6.55
C GLN A 405 11.46 6.79 -8.08
N THR A 406 12.24 6.02 -8.84
CA THR A 406 12.23 6.06 -10.31
C THR A 406 10.90 5.63 -10.94
N GLN A 407 9.98 5.05 -10.17
CA GLN A 407 8.68 4.54 -10.63
C GLN A 407 7.48 5.31 -10.05
N PHE A 408 7.70 6.40 -9.31
CA PHE A 408 6.63 7.19 -8.66
C PHE A 408 5.55 7.72 -9.61
N HIS A 409 5.83 7.81 -10.91
CA HIS A 409 4.92 8.27 -11.96
C HIS A 409 4.30 7.12 -12.77
N ARG A 410 4.54 5.86 -12.40
CA ARG A 410 4.14 4.70 -13.23
C ARG A 410 2.99 3.87 -12.68
N GLY A 411 2.48 4.15 -11.49
CA GLY A 411 1.37 3.39 -10.90
C GLY A 411 1.70 1.94 -10.55
N GLN A 412 2.98 1.56 -10.52
CA GLN A 412 3.41 0.19 -10.20
C GLN A 412 3.09 -0.20 -8.75
N VAL A 413 3.31 0.73 -7.83
CA VAL A 413 2.99 0.62 -6.42
C VAL A 413 2.52 1.97 -5.94
N LEU A 414 1.41 2.01 -5.24
CA LEU A 414 0.82 3.22 -4.70
C LEU A 414 -0.15 2.89 -3.56
N SER A 415 -0.57 3.89 -2.80
CA SER A 415 -1.61 3.76 -1.76
C SER A 415 -2.46 5.02 -1.80
N TYR A 416 -3.78 4.88 -1.92
CA TYR A 416 -4.67 6.03 -2.17
C TYR A 416 -4.52 7.14 -1.12
N ARG A 417 -4.41 6.75 0.15
CA ARG A 417 -4.03 7.62 1.27
C ARG A 417 -3.09 6.86 2.19
N VAL A 418 -2.41 7.60 3.06
CA VAL A 418 -1.61 7.08 4.17
C VAL A 418 -1.97 7.87 5.42
N PHE A 419 -2.17 7.17 6.54
CA PHE A 419 -2.53 7.77 7.83
C PHE A 419 -1.73 7.18 8.97
N LYS A 420 -1.53 7.95 10.05
CA LYS A 420 -1.06 7.43 11.34
C LYS A 420 -2.21 7.37 12.33
N GLN A 421 -2.42 6.21 12.95
CA GLN A 421 -3.58 5.96 13.81
C GLN A 421 -3.21 5.16 15.08
N LYS A 422 -4.00 5.39 16.13
CA LYS A 422 -4.01 4.51 17.32
C LYS A 422 -4.83 3.28 16.97
N TRP A 423 -4.28 2.09 17.18
CA TRP A 423 -4.97 0.83 16.97
C TRP A 423 -4.65 -0.16 18.09
N VAL A 424 -5.63 -0.97 18.47
CA VAL A 424 -5.45 -2.10 19.38
C VAL A 424 -6.03 -3.32 18.67
N GLY A 425 -5.16 -4.25 18.31
CA GLY A 425 -5.53 -5.51 17.68
C GLY A 425 -5.42 -6.68 18.65
N LEU A 426 -6.53 -7.40 18.78
CA LEU A 426 -6.76 -8.54 19.65
C LEU A 426 -7.29 -9.71 18.80
N PRO A 427 -6.51 -10.23 17.84
CA PRO A 427 -6.98 -11.30 16.95
C PRO A 427 -7.43 -12.54 17.75
N LEU A 428 -8.49 -13.20 17.29
CA LEU A 428 -9.02 -14.43 17.90
C LEU A 428 -8.26 -15.70 17.45
N THR A 429 -7.43 -15.57 16.41
CA THR A 429 -6.55 -16.64 15.93
C THR A 429 -5.49 -17.00 16.97
N LYS A 430 -4.87 -18.17 16.86
CA LYS A 430 -3.68 -18.49 17.67
C LYS A 430 -2.44 -17.83 17.07
N PRO A 431 -1.39 -17.54 17.86
CA PRO A 431 -0.09 -17.20 17.31
C PRO A 431 0.41 -18.34 16.41
N SER A 432 1.01 -17.98 15.28
CA SER A 432 1.60 -18.92 14.33
C SER A 432 3.06 -19.18 14.68
N VAL A 433 3.55 -20.39 14.42
CA VAL A 433 4.91 -20.81 14.79
C VAL A 433 5.51 -21.72 13.73
N ALA A 434 6.81 -21.54 13.48
CA ALA A 434 7.61 -22.44 12.66
C ALA A 434 8.89 -22.87 13.40
N LEU A 435 9.16 -24.18 13.44
CA LEU A 435 10.37 -24.76 14.00
C LEU A 435 11.35 -25.12 12.88
N SER A 436 12.62 -24.74 13.04
CA SER A 436 13.69 -25.08 12.11
C SER A 436 15.04 -25.13 12.82
N GLY A 437 15.72 -26.27 12.76
CA GLY A 437 16.98 -26.48 13.46
C GLY A 437 16.83 -26.16 14.95
N SER A 438 17.61 -25.21 15.45
CA SER A 438 17.59 -24.75 16.86
C SER A 438 16.84 -23.42 17.07
N GLU A 439 15.93 -23.08 16.17
CA GLU A 439 15.16 -21.84 16.20
C GLU A 439 13.66 -22.12 16.11
N ALA A 440 12.88 -21.32 16.84
CA ALA A 440 11.45 -21.16 16.63
C ALA A 440 11.17 -19.74 16.14
N ALA A 441 10.50 -19.61 15.00
CA ALA A 441 9.98 -18.35 14.52
C ALA A 441 8.51 -18.23 14.94
N VAL A 442 8.09 -17.09 15.50
CA VAL A 442 6.72 -16.85 15.98
C VAL A 442 6.20 -15.51 15.53
N SER A 443 4.93 -15.45 15.13
CA SER A 443 4.23 -14.21 14.78
C SER A 443 2.75 -14.33 15.15
N TRP A 444 2.05 -13.19 15.23
CA TRP A 444 0.60 -13.17 15.43
C TRP A 444 0.01 -11.98 14.70
N ASN A 445 -0.60 -12.25 13.55
CA ASN A 445 -1.09 -11.25 12.60
C ASN A 445 -2.09 -10.31 13.28
N GLY A 446 -1.68 -9.07 13.53
CA GLY A 446 -2.49 -8.04 14.18
C GLY A 446 -2.49 -8.00 15.70
N ALA A 447 -1.77 -8.87 16.41
CA ALA A 447 -1.72 -8.79 17.86
C ALA A 447 -0.79 -7.64 18.32
N THR A 448 -1.38 -6.50 18.71
CA THR A 448 -0.62 -5.29 19.07
C THR A 448 -0.18 -5.27 20.53
N GLU A 449 -0.84 -6.03 21.40
CA GLU A 449 -0.59 -6.01 22.85
C GLU A 449 0.52 -6.98 23.32
N VAL A 450 1.06 -7.81 22.41
CA VAL A 450 2.14 -8.75 22.74
C VAL A 450 3.45 -8.01 22.90
N VAL A 451 4.11 -8.18 24.05
CA VAL A 451 5.44 -7.58 24.30
C VAL A 451 6.51 -8.61 24.63
N THR A 452 6.13 -9.84 24.99
CA THR A 452 7.08 -10.91 25.34
C THR A 452 6.55 -12.25 24.87
N TRP A 453 7.45 -13.06 24.33
CA TRP A 453 7.21 -14.46 23.98
C TRP A 453 7.90 -15.37 24.99
N VAL A 454 7.21 -16.41 25.45
CA VAL A 454 7.75 -17.40 26.40
C VAL A 454 7.73 -18.77 25.76
N LEU A 455 8.91 -19.36 25.57
CA LEU A 455 9.06 -20.73 25.12
C LEU A 455 8.87 -21.68 26.30
N GLN A 456 8.04 -22.70 26.09
CA GLN A 456 7.83 -23.79 27.03
C GLN A 456 8.02 -25.13 26.34
N GLY A 457 8.39 -26.14 27.13
CA GLY A 457 8.48 -27.52 26.67
C GLY A 457 7.79 -28.49 27.60
N ALA A 458 7.28 -29.58 27.04
CA ALA A 458 6.69 -30.68 27.80
C ALA A 458 7.51 -31.96 27.59
N LEU A 459 7.83 -32.64 28.68
CA LEU A 459 8.47 -33.96 28.61
C LEU A 459 7.46 -34.96 28.04
N PRO A 460 7.90 -35.99 27.31
CA PRO A 460 7.03 -37.12 27.01
C PRO A 460 6.56 -37.68 28.34
N ARG A 461 5.24 -37.73 28.56
CA ARG A 461 4.69 -38.38 29.77
C ARG A 461 5.13 -39.84 29.68
N GLY A 462 6.02 -40.26 30.59
CA GLY A 462 6.48 -41.64 30.63
C GLY A 462 5.27 -42.56 30.64
N GLU A 463 5.27 -43.57 29.77
CA GLU A 463 4.45 -44.76 29.99
C GLU A 463 4.63 -45.14 31.46
N GLU A 464 3.56 -45.04 32.26
CA GLU A 464 3.57 -45.68 33.56
C GLU A 464 3.92 -47.14 33.29
N SER A 465 5.04 -47.56 33.86
CA SER A 465 5.54 -48.92 33.76
C SER A 465 4.51 -49.85 34.40
N GLY A 466 3.66 -50.41 33.55
CA GLY A 466 2.59 -51.32 33.91
C GLY A 466 2.32 -52.26 32.75
N ASP A 467 3.15 -53.30 32.69
CA ASP A 467 2.96 -54.58 32.02
C ASP A 467 1.49 -54.91 31.70
N ASP A 468 1.07 -54.80 30.43
CA ASP A 468 0.62 -55.95 29.60
C ASP A 468 -0.14 -55.50 28.34
N SER A 469 0.35 -56.00 27.21
CA SER A 469 -0.39 -56.39 26.00
C SER A 469 -1.16 -55.35 25.15
N VAL A 470 -0.61 -55.13 23.94
CA VAL A 470 -1.29 -55.20 22.63
C VAL A 470 -2.71 -54.60 22.57
N ASN A 471 -2.79 -53.28 22.42
CA ASN A 471 -3.76 -52.55 21.56
C ASN A 471 -3.68 -51.05 21.87
N ALA A 472 -2.65 -50.37 21.35
CA ALA A 472 -2.57 -48.90 21.40
C ALA A 472 -2.02 -48.33 20.08
N VAL A 473 -2.56 -48.82 18.96
CA VAL A 473 -2.41 -48.17 17.65
C VAL A 473 -3.80 -47.79 17.19
N ARG A 474 -4.30 -46.66 17.71
CA ARG A 474 -5.40 -45.82 17.20
C ARG A 474 -6.05 -45.06 18.36
N GLU A 475 -5.38 -44.03 18.85
CA GLU A 475 -6.02 -42.88 19.52
C GLU A 475 -4.96 -41.78 19.77
N PHE A 476 -4.41 -41.22 18.69
CA PHE A 476 -3.58 -40.00 18.71
C PHE A 476 -4.29 -38.86 17.96
N GLN A 477 -5.58 -38.65 18.26
CA GLN A 477 -6.37 -37.60 17.61
C GLN A 477 -7.16 -36.68 18.55
N ASN A 478 -6.88 -36.65 19.86
CA ASN A 478 -7.48 -35.65 20.76
C ASN A 478 -6.48 -35.17 21.82
N SER A 479 -5.69 -34.16 21.48
CA SER A 479 -4.65 -33.55 22.32
C SER A 479 -5.18 -32.67 23.46
N GLU A 480 -6.49 -32.58 23.69
CA GLU A 480 -7.04 -31.77 24.80
C GLU A 480 -7.28 -32.54 26.11
N LYS A 481 -7.06 -33.87 26.15
CA LYS A 481 -7.32 -34.68 27.36
C LYS A 481 -6.12 -35.35 28.02
N ILE A 482 -4.90 -35.16 27.52
CA ILE A 482 -3.68 -35.65 28.17
C ILE A 482 -2.96 -34.43 28.76
N GLY A 483 -3.05 -34.24 30.08
CA GLY A 483 -2.44 -33.11 30.78
C GLY A 483 -0.92 -33.15 30.68
N LEU A 484 -0.38 -32.56 29.61
CA LEU A 484 1.04 -32.26 29.47
C LEU A 484 1.38 -31.09 30.39
N GLU A 485 2.32 -31.29 31.31
CA GLU A 485 2.89 -30.19 32.09
C GLU A 485 3.99 -29.53 31.27
N PHE A 486 3.79 -28.25 30.98
CA PHE A 486 4.73 -27.43 30.22
C PHE A 486 5.61 -26.63 31.18
N GLU A 487 6.92 -26.81 31.05
CA GLU A 487 7.94 -26.11 31.83
C GLU A 487 8.49 -24.92 31.06
N PHE A 488 8.87 -23.87 31.80
CA PHE A 488 9.51 -22.68 31.24
C PHE A 488 10.90 -23.02 30.69
N ILE A 489 11.20 -22.54 29.49
CA ILE A 489 12.54 -22.65 28.87
C ILE A 489 13.20 -21.28 28.78
N SER A 490 12.54 -20.32 28.12
CA SER A 490 13.08 -18.99 27.89
C SER A 490 11.99 -17.94 27.68
N ALA A 491 12.33 -16.67 27.87
CA ALA A 491 11.47 -15.53 27.56
C ALA A 491 12.26 -14.49 26.75
N ILE A 492 11.66 -13.96 25.69
CA ILE A 492 12.30 -13.01 24.78
C ILE A 492 11.32 -11.87 24.44
N PRO A 493 11.76 -10.60 24.45
CA PRO A 493 10.92 -9.49 24.00
C PRO A 493 10.45 -9.68 22.56
N LYS A 494 9.21 -9.27 22.26
CA LYS A 494 8.74 -9.22 20.87
C LYS A 494 9.60 -8.23 20.08
N SER A 495 10.00 -8.63 18.88
CA SER A 495 10.71 -7.79 17.91
C SER A 495 10.08 -7.98 16.53
N GLY A 496 9.84 -6.89 15.81
CA GLY A 496 9.25 -6.93 14.45
C GLY A 496 7.87 -7.61 14.39
N PHE A 497 7.48 -8.05 13.20
CA PHE A 497 6.32 -8.91 12.99
C PHE A 497 6.60 -10.33 13.49
N GLU A 498 7.74 -10.90 13.06
CA GLU A 498 8.20 -12.23 13.42
C GLU A 498 9.36 -12.14 14.42
N THR A 499 9.32 -12.96 15.46
CA THR A 499 10.38 -13.04 16.46
C THR A 499 11.06 -14.40 16.39
N ILE A 500 12.39 -14.42 16.34
CA ILE A 500 13.17 -15.66 16.44
C ILE A 500 13.52 -15.93 17.89
N ILE A 501 13.16 -17.14 18.33
CA ILE A 501 13.43 -17.66 19.66
C ILE A 501 14.45 -18.79 19.54
N PRO A 502 15.68 -18.61 20.05
CA PRO A 502 16.64 -19.69 20.15
C PRO A 502 16.14 -20.79 21.08
N ILE A 503 16.21 -22.03 20.62
CA ILE A 503 15.93 -23.23 21.39
C ILE A 503 17.25 -23.70 22.00
N PRO A 504 17.40 -23.75 23.34
CA PRO A 504 18.66 -24.11 23.98
C PRO A 504 19.17 -25.49 23.54
N ALA A 505 20.48 -25.60 23.32
CA ALA A 505 21.12 -26.88 23.05
C ALA A 505 20.88 -27.85 24.22
N GLY A 506 20.51 -29.09 23.91
CA GLY A 506 20.16 -30.09 24.93
C GLY A 506 18.73 -29.99 25.47
N THR A 507 17.84 -29.29 24.76
CA THR A 507 16.38 -29.33 25.02
C THR A 507 15.89 -30.77 24.96
N VAL A 508 15.43 -31.31 26.10
CA VAL A 508 15.00 -32.71 26.29
C VAL A 508 13.49 -32.93 26.16
N TYR A 509 12.73 -31.87 25.90
CA TYR A 509 11.28 -31.92 25.78
C TYR A 509 10.85 -32.58 24.48
N ALA A 510 9.69 -33.23 24.45
CA ALA A 510 9.14 -33.84 23.24
C ALA A 510 8.21 -32.90 22.47
N LYS A 511 7.63 -31.91 23.17
CA LYS A 511 6.79 -30.88 22.56
C LYS A 511 7.22 -29.49 23.00
N LEU A 512 7.11 -28.53 22.09
CA LEU A 512 7.34 -27.11 22.34
C LEU A 512 6.07 -26.30 22.05
N ARG A 513 5.87 -25.23 22.82
CA ARG A 513 4.86 -24.21 22.54
C ARG A 513 5.35 -22.83 22.97
N ILE A 514 4.72 -21.79 22.46
CA ILE A 514 5.07 -20.40 22.77
C ILE A 514 3.85 -19.66 23.32
N ILE A 515 4.03 -18.98 24.45
CA ILE A 515 3.02 -18.13 25.07
C ILE A 515 3.28 -16.67 24.71
N ALA A 516 2.24 -15.95 24.31
CA ALA A 516 2.24 -14.51 24.13
C ALA A 516 1.84 -13.81 25.45
N LEU A 517 2.68 -12.87 25.92
CA LEU A 517 2.41 -12.08 27.12
C LEU A 517 2.25 -10.60 26.82
N ASP A 518 1.34 -9.96 27.54
CA ASP A 518 1.20 -8.50 27.57
C ASP A 518 2.21 -7.84 28.51
N LYS A 519 2.20 -6.51 28.57
CA LYS A 519 3.07 -5.70 29.44
C LYS A 519 2.89 -5.92 30.94
N LYS A 520 1.81 -6.58 31.37
CA LYS A 520 1.53 -6.95 32.76
C LYS A 520 1.92 -8.40 33.07
N GLY A 521 2.40 -9.15 32.06
CA GLY A 521 2.69 -10.57 32.17
C GLY A 521 1.44 -11.47 32.09
N ILE A 522 0.32 -10.95 31.60
CA ILE A 522 -0.91 -11.71 31.37
C ILE A 522 -0.79 -12.45 30.04
N THR A 523 -1.17 -13.73 30.03
CA THR A 523 -1.26 -14.53 28.81
C THR A 523 -2.36 -14.02 27.90
N LEU A 524 -1.99 -13.66 26.68
CA LEU A 524 -2.90 -13.26 25.61
C LEU A 524 -3.29 -14.44 24.72
N GLY A 525 -2.35 -15.33 24.44
CA GLY A 525 -2.56 -16.47 23.55
C GLY A 525 -1.39 -17.45 23.62
N VAL A 526 -1.59 -18.63 23.05
CA VAL A 526 -0.60 -19.72 23.04
C VAL A 526 -0.64 -20.38 21.67
N THR A 527 0.52 -20.68 21.11
CA THR A 527 0.63 -21.47 19.86
C THR A 527 0.06 -22.88 20.06
N GLU A 528 -0.18 -23.59 18.96
CA GLU A 528 -0.24 -25.06 19.06
C GLU A 528 1.06 -25.64 19.61
N ALA A 529 0.94 -26.79 20.26
CA ALA A 529 2.08 -27.55 20.73
C ALA A 529 2.62 -28.41 19.60
N LEU A 530 3.84 -28.09 19.15
CA LEU A 530 4.52 -28.81 18.07
C LEU A 530 5.44 -29.89 18.64
N ASP A 531 5.53 -31.01 17.94
CA ASP A 531 6.53 -32.04 18.23
C ASP A 531 7.94 -31.48 17.98
N TRP A 532 8.86 -31.83 18.87
CA TRP A 532 10.24 -31.37 18.84
C TRP A 532 11.18 -32.54 18.76
N GLU A 533 11.74 -32.72 17.56
CA GLU A 533 12.71 -33.75 17.25
C GLU A 533 14.00 -33.09 16.70
N PRO A 534 15.01 -32.84 17.55
CA PRO A 534 16.20 -32.08 17.17
C PRO A 534 16.94 -32.63 15.96
N GLU A 535 16.91 -33.96 15.76
CA GLU A 535 17.61 -34.62 14.65
C GLU A 535 16.88 -34.46 13.32
N GLU A 536 15.54 -34.52 13.31
CA GLU A 536 14.70 -34.35 12.12
C GLU A 536 14.62 -32.87 11.70
N MET A 537 14.54 -31.96 12.67
CA MET A 537 14.50 -30.51 12.45
C MET A 537 15.77 -29.92 11.83
N ASN A 538 16.87 -30.68 11.75
CA ASN A 538 18.08 -30.24 11.04
C ASN A 538 17.89 -30.24 9.51
N ASN A 539 16.90 -30.98 8.98
CA ASN A 539 16.64 -31.08 7.55
C ASN A 539 15.22 -30.64 7.14
N GLU A 540 14.33 -30.37 8.10
CA GLU A 540 12.92 -30.06 7.86
C GLU A 540 12.43 -28.83 8.65
N VAL A 541 11.31 -28.27 8.22
CA VAL A 541 10.64 -27.13 8.87
C VAL A 541 9.21 -27.55 9.20
N ALA A 542 8.85 -27.53 10.50
CA ALA A 542 7.47 -27.71 10.93
C ALA A 542 6.79 -26.35 11.04
N VAL A 543 5.65 -26.16 10.38
CA VAL A 543 4.91 -24.87 10.36
C VAL A 543 3.48 -25.11 10.81
N TYR A 544 3.00 -24.24 11.71
CA TYR A 544 1.60 -24.13 12.06
C TYR A 544 1.12 -22.69 11.87
N SER A 545 0.10 -22.51 11.03
CA SER A 545 -0.62 -21.25 10.89
C SER A 545 -1.85 -21.23 11.79
N GLY A 546 -1.96 -20.24 12.66
CA GLY A 546 -3.12 -20.07 13.54
C GLY A 546 -4.35 -19.45 12.88
N GLU A 547 -4.32 -19.17 11.57
CA GLU A 547 -5.46 -18.64 10.80
C GLU A 547 -6.42 -19.78 10.40
N GLU A 548 -7.73 -19.55 10.56
CA GLU A 548 -8.76 -20.44 10.02
C GLU A 548 -8.71 -20.39 8.48
N LYS A 549 -8.78 -21.55 7.82
CA LYS A 549 -8.90 -21.60 6.36
C LYS A 549 -10.29 -21.08 5.99
N ASP A 550 -10.34 -19.91 5.34
CA ASP A 550 -11.55 -19.47 4.64
C ASP A 550 -11.82 -20.45 3.49
N ASP A 551 -12.76 -21.37 3.69
CA ASP A 551 -13.26 -22.29 2.67
C ASP A 551 -14.11 -21.50 1.66
N GLU A 552 -13.47 -20.95 0.62
CA GLU A 552 -14.18 -20.60 -0.62
C GLU A 552 -14.36 -21.85 -1.49
N GLU A 553 -15.58 -22.03 -1.99
CA GLU A 553 -16.10 -23.21 -2.71
C GLU A 553 -15.17 -23.75 -3.82
N GLY A 554 -14.64 -24.95 -3.58
CA GLY A 554 -14.97 -26.14 -4.38
C GLY A 554 -14.63 -26.13 -5.87
N GLY A 555 -13.35 -26.21 -6.22
CA GLY A 555 -12.85 -26.69 -7.51
C GLY A 555 -11.90 -27.87 -7.30
N ASP A 556 -12.42 -29.08 -7.41
CA ASP A 556 -11.72 -30.37 -7.31
C ASP A 556 -10.42 -30.42 -8.14
N THR A 557 -9.27 -30.58 -7.47
CA THR A 557 -8.12 -31.32 -8.03
C THR A 557 -7.29 -31.94 -6.89
N GLY A 558 -7.55 -33.22 -6.63
CA GLY A 558 -6.61 -34.09 -5.92
C GLY A 558 -5.30 -34.29 -6.71
N GLU A 559 -4.22 -34.50 -5.96
CA GLU A 559 -2.95 -35.13 -6.33
C GLU A 559 -2.15 -34.58 -7.53
N VAL A 560 -1.30 -33.57 -7.31
CA VAL A 560 -0.01 -33.47 -8.06
C VAL A 560 1.08 -32.79 -7.22
N TRP A 561 1.85 -33.55 -6.43
CA TRP A 561 3.16 -33.10 -5.93
C TRP A 561 4.16 -34.27 -5.88
N SER A 562 4.89 -34.50 -6.98
CA SER A 562 6.28 -35.03 -6.99
C SER A 562 6.82 -35.27 -8.42
N ALA A 563 6.90 -34.25 -9.27
CA ALA A 563 7.58 -34.40 -10.58
C ALA A 563 8.24 -33.14 -11.18
N SER A 564 8.02 -31.94 -10.62
CA SER A 564 8.44 -30.68 -11.26
C SER A 564 9.84 -30.18 -10.86
N ALA A 565 10.50 -30.76 -9.85
CA ALA A 565 11.84 -30.32 -9.43
C ALA A 565 12.99 -30.87 -10.30
N ILE A 566 12.77 -31.96 -11.05
CA ILE A 566 13.82 -32.60 -11.88
C ILE A 566 13.80 -32.05 -13.32
N GLY A 567 12.66 -31.56 -13.80
CA GLY A 567 12.52 -31.04 -15.17
C GLY A 567 13.14 -29.66 -15.40
N ILE A 568 13.14 -28.78 -14.38
CA ILE A 568 13.64 -27.41 -14.53
C ILE A 568 15.18 -27.37 -14.50
N GLY A 569 15.82 -28.20 -13.67
CA GLY A 569 17.27 -28.27 -13.57
C GLY A 569 17.97 -28.66 -14.88
N LEU A 570 17.39 -29.62 -15.64
CA LEU A 570 17.95 -30.08 -16.91
C LEU A 570 17.82 -29.04 -18.03
N ILE A 571 16.76 -28.22 -18.00
CA ILE A 571 16.55 -27.16 -18.99
C ILE A 571 17.54 -26.00 -18.77
N THR A 572 17.83 -25.63 -17.52
CA THR A 572 18.85 -24.60 -17.22
C THR A 572 20.27 -25.01 -17.62
N VAL A 573 20.65 -26.28 -17.46
CA VAL A 573 21.97 -26.77 -17.86
C VAL A 573 22.10 -26.82 -19.40
N ALA A 574 21.03 -27.17 -20.11
CA ALA A 574 21.01 -27.17 -21.57
C ALA A 574 21.11 -25.76 -22.15
N ILE A 575 20.41 -24.77 -21.56
CA ILE A 575 20.46 -23.37 -21.99
C ILE A 575 21.86 -22.79 -21.75
N LEU A 576 22.46 -23.01 -20.57
CA LEU A 576 23.82 -22.56 -20.27
C LEU A 576 24.86 -23.21 -21.19
N GLY A 577 24.72 -24.51 -21.48
CA GLY A 577 25.57 -25.22 -22.44
C GLY A 577 25.47 -24.66 -23.86
N PHE A 578 24.25 -24.33 -24.31
CA PHE A 578 24.03 -23.73 -25.63
C PHE A 578 24.58 -22.30 -25.72
N SER A 579 24.41 -21.49 -24.67
CA SER A 579 24.96 -20.13 -24.60
C SER A 579 26.49 -20.13 -24.65
N VAL A 580 27.15 -21.03 -23.90
CA VAL A 580 28.61 -21.18 -23.92
C VAL A 580 29.09 -21.66 -25.29
N TRP A 581 28.40 -22.63 -25.90
CA TRP A 581 28.72 -23.10 -27.25
C TRP A 581 28.58 -21.99 -28.30
N LEU A 582 27.52 -21.17 -28.23
CA LEU A 582 27.29 -20.06 -29.15
C LEU A 582 28.37 -18.97 -29.02
N VAL A 583 28.77 -18.63 -27.79
CA VAL A 583 29.85 -17.68 -27.51
C VAL A 583 31.20 -18.22 -28.03
N CYS A 584 31.51 -19.50 -27.79
CA CYS A 584 32.72 -20.13 -28.32
C CYS A 584 32.72 -20.18 -29.85
N LYS A 585 31.58 -20.45 -30.50
CA LYS A 585 31.45 -20.49 -31.97
C LYS A 585 31.62 -19.10 -32.60
N ILE A 586 31.06 -18.06 -31.98
CA ILE A 586 31.21 -16.67 -32.43
C ILE A 586 32.66 -16.19 -32.24
N ALA A 587 33.29 -16.52 -31.10
CA ALA A 587 34.70 -16.20 -30.84
C ALA A 587 35.64 -16.92 -31.83
N TYR A 588 35.39 -18.19 -32.12
CA TYR A 588 36.21 -18.99 -33.04
C TYR A 588 36.06 -18.51 -34.50
N SER A 589 34.84 -18.12 -34.93
CA SER A 589 34.60 -17.59 -36.28
C SER A 589 35.20 -16.19 -36.50
N ARG A 590 35.29 -15.35 -35.45
CA ARG A 590 35.96 -14.05 -35.50
C ARG A 590 37.50 -14.18 -35.48
N SER A 591 38.03 -15.19 -34.78
CA SER A 591 39.49 -15.44 -34.74
C SER A 591 40.04 -15.98 -36.07
N LEU A 592 39.25 -16.75 -36.84
CA LEU A 592 39.67 -17.28 -38.14
C LEU A 592 39.59 -16.26 -39.29
N LYS A 593 38.71 -15.25 -39.20
CA LYS A 593 38.60 -14.18 -40.21
C LYS A 593 39.71 -13.13 -40.13
N ASN A 594 40.41 -13.01 -38.99
CA ASN A 594 41.53 -12.08 -38.82
C ASN A 594 42.91 -12.70 -39.13
N LEU A 595 42.97 -13.98 -39.51
CA LEU A 595 44.22 -14.69 -39.81
C LEU A 595 44.50 -14.89 -41.30
N PHE A 596 43.54 -14.55 -42.18
CA PHE A 596 43.72 -14.61 -43.63
C PHE A 596 43.04 -13.42 -44.30
N THR A 597 43.80 -12.35 -44.58
CA THR A 597 43.89 -11.69 -45.90
C THR A 597 44.68 -10.38 -45.77
N ARG A 598 45.82 -10.32 -46.49
CA ARG A 598 46.66 -9.13 -46.70
C ARG A 598 46.68 -8.86 -48.21
N GLU A 599 46.23 -7.65 -48.57
CA GLU A 599 46.45 -6.82 -49.78
C GLU A 599 46.74 -7.45 -51.15
N LYS A 600 45.98 -7.06 -52.21
CA LYS A 600 46.40 -6.03 -53.19
C LYS A 600 45.44 -5.83 -54.39
N ASP A 601 45.29 -4.55 -54.76
CA ASP A 601 45.19 -3.87 -56.07
C ASP A 601 44.05 -4.11 -57.09
N GLU A 602 43.46 -2.95 -57.47
CA GLU A 602 42.96 -2.47 -58.78
C GLU A 602 41.91 -3.24 -59.62
N HIS A 603 40.73 -2.61 -59.81
CA HIS A 603 40.23 -2.09 -61.12
C HIS A 603 38.67 -1.95 -61.19
N THR A 604 38.22 -0.68 -61.28
CA THR A 604 37.25 -0.08 -62.22
C THR A 604 35.82 -0.62 -62.52
N TRP A 605 34.88 0.35 -62.45
CA TRP A 605 33.69 0.67 -63.30
C TRP A 605 32.29 0.01 -63.09
N GLN A 606 31.38 0.85 -62.52
CA GLN A 606 30.08 1.37 -63.05
C GLN A 606 28.74 0.58 -63.18
N ARG A 607 27.72 1.22 -62.56
CA ARG A 607 26.34 1.59 -63.04
C ARG A 607 25.35 0.47 -63.49
N VAL A 608 24.02 0.59 -63.40
CA VAL A 608 23.01 1.50 -62.81
C VAL A 608 21.64 0.81 -62.96
N SER A 609 20.67 1.16 -62.09
CA SER A 609 19.20 1.03 -62.20
C SER A 609 18.61 -0.36 -62.50
N THR A 610 17.34 -0.67 -62.31
CA THR A 610 16.02 0.00 -62.17
C THR A 610 15.14 -1.13 -61.59
N GLY A 611 14.25 -0.92 -60.63
CA GLY A 611 12.92 -0.35 -60.85
C GLY A 611 11.87 -1.47 -60.94
N GLU A 612 10.77 -1.32 -60.16
CA GLU A 612 9.42 -1.88 -60.38
C GLU A 612 9.24 -3.41 -60.18
N GLU A 613 8.17 -3.99 -59.63
CA GLU A 613 6.85 -3.56 -59.10
C GLU A 613 6.13 -4.85 -58.60
N LEU A 614 4.97 -4.69 -57.94
CA LEU A 614 3.85 -5.65 -57.77
C LEU A 614 3.76 -6.53 -56.50
N ASP A 615 2.88 -6.04 -55.61
CA ASP A 615 1.55 -6.59 -55.25
C ASP A 615 1.35 -7.79 -54.31
N GLU A 616 0.43 -7.49 -53.36
CA GLU A 616 -0.64 -8.30 -52.76
C GLU A 616 -0.28 -9.45 -51.79
N LEU A 617 -0.65 -9.28 -50.52
CA LEU A 617 -1.84 -9.94 -49.94
C LEU A 617 -2.01 -9.61 -48.43
N ASP A 618 -3.25 -9.28 -48.09
CA ASP A 618 -3.83 -9.06 -46.76
C ASP A 618 -3.66 -10.24 -45.77
N GLY A 619 -3.69 -9.93 -44.47
CA GLY A 619 -4.14 -10.91 -43.47
C GLY A 619 -3.74 -10.70 -42.01
N PHE A 620 -4.44 -9.78 -41.32
CA PHE A 620 -4.91 -9.85 -39.92
C PHE A 620 -3.96 -10.04 -38.71
N SER A 621 -4.07 -9.06 -37.79
CA SER A 621 -4.16 -9.15 -36.30
C SER A 621 -2.99 -9.79 -35.54
N ASP A 622 -2.42 -9.26 -34.46
CA ASP A 622 -2.75 -8.20 -33.51
C ASP A 622 -1.45 -7.87 -32.74
N VAL A 623 -1.52 -6.85 -31.87
CA VAL A 623 -0.56 -6.44 -30.83
C VAL A 623 0.36 -5.31 -31.24
N GLU A 624 -0.04 -4.07 -30.92
CA GLU A 624 0.92 -2.97 -30.78
C GLU A 624 0.59 -2.08 -29.59
N SER A 625 1.45 -2.18 -28.57
CA SER A 625 1.84 -1.08 -27.70
C SER A 625 2.95 -0.28 -28.39
N ARG A 626 2.71 1.04 -28.58
CA ARG A 626 3.69 2.16 -28.66
C ARG A 626 4.86 2.07 -29.67
N ASP A 627 4.89 2.97 -30.68
CA ASP A 627 5.59 4.28 -30.64
C ASP A 627 5.78 4.93 -32.03
N HIS A 628 5.75 6.28 -32.03
CA HIS A 628 6.43 7.27 -32.89
C HIS A 628 6.38 7.23 -34.44
N ALA A 629 5.98 8.35 -35.05
CA ALA A 629 6.94 9.34 -35.59
C ALA A 629 6.26 10.58 -36.23
N SER A 630 6.88 11.72 -35.97
CA SER A 630 6.77 13.01 -36.68
C SER A 630 7.21 12.91 -38.15
N ASP A 631 6.60 13.70 -39.06
CA ASP A 631 7.24 14.89 -39.65
C ASP A 631 6.33 15.62 -40.66
N SER A 632 6.49 16.96 -40.73
CA SER A 632 6.15 17.91 -41.83
C SER A 632 5.40 19.15 -41.34
N LEU A 633 5.76 20.41 -41.61
CA LEU A 633 6.94 21.07 -42.18
C LEU A 633 6.74 22.57 -41.91
N LEU A 634 7.83 23.27 -41.58
CA LEU A 634 7.90 24.73 -41.46
C LEU A 634 7.71 25.41 -42.83
N LYS A 635 6.94 26.50 -42.87
CA LYS A 635 7.16 27.64 -43.76
C LYS A 635 6.93 28.95 -43.00
N GLN A 636 7.97 29.78 -42.97
CA GLN A 636 7.97 31.19 -42.56
C GLN A 636 7.18 32.06 -43.56
N PRO A 637 6.88 33.31 -43.19
CA PRO A 637 6.93 34.42 -44.13
C PRO A 637 7.96 35.47 -43.69
N GLY A 638 8.77 35.92 -44.65
CA GLY A 638 9.43 37.21 -44.59
C GLY A 638 8.69 38.18 -45.52
N GLU A 639 8.24 39.29 -44.95
CA GLU A 639 8.53 40.69 -45.36
C GLU A 639 8.04 41.64 -44.26
#